data_AF-A0A3C0N476-F1
#
_entry.id   AF-A0A3C0N476-F1
#
_cell.length_a   1.000
_cell.length_b   1.000
_cell.length_c   1.000
_cell.angle_alpha   90.00
_cell.angle_beta   90.00
_cell.angle_gamma   90.00
#
_symmetry.space_group_name_H-M   'P 1'
#
loop_
_entity.id
_entity.type
_entity.pdbx_description
1 polymer ?
#
loop_
_entity_poly.entity_id
_entity_poly.type
_entity_poly.pdbx_seq_one_letter_code
_entity_poly.pdbx_strand_id
1 'polypeptide(L)'
;MNSQDTRLIEVAFPLKQTSIDSVHEKNVRHGHISTLHIWPARRPLAACRAALIATLLPAPENKKEREEVLERLGGRIVEKVKKKKLPSGRIEETITEETEGGILHWGRESSADLDWFREKIREVYGGRAPKVLDPFAGGGAIPLEAMRLGCEATAIDINPVAWFLLKCTLEYPQKFAGQKRPLPSFVLKNREFMESFFKAQGLKGASLKSQLEKLGLDEDLERITGFEFEATPLEVDLAWHVRAWGWWVLQKAKADLERFYPVVDRKPTVAYLWARTVKCKSCRATIPLLKTRWLCKKDKKRVVLTMEPNTEKTGVVFGVETDAPVVGGNSAQKREHDRKIGAGTMSKSGAKCPCCPSIMTMEDIRLEGRAGRLGAVMTAVVVDGENGKEYRLPTTEEIQLATEVERELKRVFSEIPFGLPEEQTPGAAGPKRKSSSIRIYGLLQWTDLFTTRQLLALGVFVRSTRAARKTMEDEGYNPEWIEAVEGYLALATSRLSDRESTICHWSLSRETIQNTFSRFALPISWDFSEVNPIASSSGTYDGQIEWLAKVVEHCTLTQIHTETADVRQMSSIGIQELEHWDLILTDPPYYDAIIYSDLMDFFYVWLRRMLYGWSPKLDEVFREPLTPKWNHDKNDGELIDEPGRQGWDLEKSKTIYENGMFRVFQACHRSLKPEGRLVIVFAHKLPDAWETLASAIIRAGFVVDGSWPIETER
;
A
#
# COMPACT_ATOMS: atom_id res chain seq x y z
N MET A 1 12.46 23.38 -38.76
CA MET A 1 12.55 23.31 -37.30
C MET A 1 13.97 23.68 -36.91
N ASN A 2 14.14 24.62 -35.98
CA ASN A 2 15.46 24.93 -35.42
C ASN A 2 15.94 23.69 -34.65
N SER A 3 17.18 23.24 -34.84
CA SER A 3 17.69 22.01 -34.18
C SER A 3 17.66 22.06 -32.65
N GLN A 4 17.57 23.27 -32.08
CA GLN A 4 17.45 23.51 -30.63
C GLN A 4 16.07 23.16 -30.04
N ASP A 5 15.04 22.92 -30.85
CA ASP A 5 13.68 22.62 -30.35
C ASP A 5 13.37 21.12 -30.27
N THR A 6 14.18 20.27 -30.92
CA THR A 6 14.04 18.81 -30.84
C THR A 6 14.47 18.33 -29.46
N ARG A 7 13.61 17.56 -28.79
CA ARG A 7 13.88 17.01 -27.45
C ARG A 7 14.59 15.66 -27.53
N LEU A 8 15.37 15.32 -26.52
CA LEU A 8 16.12 14.06 -26.51
C LEU A 8 15.19 12.86 -26.71
N ILE A 9 14.03 12.83 -26.05
CA ILE A 9 13.02 11.77 -26.15
C ILE A 9 12.47 11.55 -27.57
N GLU A 10 12.52 12.55 -28.45
CA GLU A 10 12.04 12.45 -29.84
C GLU A 10 13.03 11.67 -30.72
N VAL A 11 14.31 11.60 -30.32
CA VAL A 11 15.37 10.98 -31.14
C VAL A 11 16.11 9.83 -30.46
N ALA A 12 16.11 9.77 -29.13
CA ALA A 12 16.78 8.72 -28.36
C ALA A 12 16.25 8.58 -26.93
N PHE A 13 16.26 7.35 -26.43
CA PHE A 13 15.86 7.02 -25.07
C PHE A 13 16.67 5.83 -24.56
N PRO A 14 17.13 5.80 -23.29
CA PRO A 14 17.91 4.69 -22.74
C PRO A 14 16.97 3.52 -22.37
N LEU A 15 16.33 2.94 -23.39
CA LEU A 15 15.17 2.05 -23.24
C LEU A 15 15.49 0.79 -22.43
N LYS A 16 16.61 0.14 -22.75
CA LYS A 16 17.02 -1.13 -22.14
C LYS A 16 17.42 -0.91 -20.68
N GLN A 17 18.19 0.14 -20.38
CA GLN A 17 18.57 0.54 -19.02
C GLN A 17 17.35 0.89 -18.17
N THR A 18 16.45 1.73 -18.71
CA THR A 18 15.20 2.12 -18.05
C THR A 18 14.36 0.90 -17.70
N SER A 19 14.28 -0.08 -18.60
CA SER A 19 13.54 -1.32 -18.38
C SER A 19 14.16 -2.19 -17.28
N ILE A 20 15.48 -2.38 -17.30
CA ILE A 20 16.21 -3.14 -16.27
C ILE A 20 15.99 -2.54 -14.88
N ASP A 21 16.13 -1.22 -14.75
CA ASP A 21 16.01 -0.53 -13.47
C ASP A 21 14.55 -0.43 -12.99
N SER A 22 13.59 -0.27 -13.91
CA SER A 22 12.15 -0.33 -13.60
C SER A 22 11.73 -1.69 -13.02
N VAL A 23 12.25 -2.79 -13.58
CA VAL A 23 12.00 -4.15 -13.07
C VAL A 23 12.69 -4.39 -11.74
N HIS A 24 13.90 -3.85 -11.54
CA HIS A 24 14.61 -3.92 -10.28
C HIS A 24 13.83 -3.24 -9.14
N GLU A 25 13.34 -2.02 -9.39
CA GLU A 25 12.65 -1.17 -8.42
C GLU A 25 11.43 -1.86 -7.78
N LYS A 26 10.75 -2.76 -8.52
CA LYS A 26 9.63 -3.55 -7.99
C LYS A 26 9.97 -4.44 -6.79
N ASN A 27 11.25 -4.72 -6.55
CA ASN A 27 11.73 -5.48 -5.40
C ASN A 27 12.27 -4.60 -4.27
N VAL A 28 12.38 -3.29 -4.50
CA VAL A 28 12.79 -2.32 -3.49
C VAL A 28 11.66 -2.13 -2.48
N ARG A 29 12.01 -2.16 -1.20
CA ARG A 29 11.07 -1.99 -0.08
C ARG A 29 11.49 -0.86 0.85
N HIS A 30 12.79 -0.67 1.08
CA HIS A 30 13.27 0.29 2.07
C HIS A 30 13.26 1.71 1.50
N GLY A 31 12.54 2.62 2.14
CA GLY A 31 12.49 4.05 1.78
C GLY A 31 11.71 4.38 0.50
N HIS A 32 11.25 3.37 -0.23
CA HIS A 32 10.56 3.56 -1.49
C HIS A 32 9.09 3.93 -1.30
N ILE A 33 8.57 4.88 -2.10
CA ILE A 33 7.19 5.37 -1.99
C ILE A 33 6.12 4.28 -2.22
N SER A 34 6.48 3.18 -2.89
CA SER A 34 5.65 1.95 -2.99
C SER A 34 5.29 1.36 -1.63
N THR A 35 6.11 1.62 -0.62
CA THR A 35 5.89 1.21 0.76
C THR A 35 5.34 2.32 1.65
N LEU A 36 5.06 3.51 1.13
CA LEU A 36 4.35 4.56 1.88
C LEU A 36 2.91 4.11 2.12
N HIS A 37 2.18 3.85 1.04
CA HIS A 37 0.81 3.35 1.05
C HIS A 37 0.52 2.65 -0.29
N ILE A 38 -0.47 1.78 -0.28
CA ILE A 38 -0.98 1.14 -1.49
C ILE A 38 -1.62 2.20 -2.39
N TRP A 39 -1.18 2.24 -3.64
CA TRP A 39 -1.84 2.91 -4.75
C TRP A 39 -1.73 2.02 -5.99
N PRO A 40 -2.84 1.70 -6.69
CA PRO A 40 -2.78 0.85 -7.86
C PRO A 40 -1.92 1.44 -8.98
N ALA A 41 -1.19 0.57 -9.69
CA ALA A 41 -0.47 0.93 -10.92
C ALA A 41 0.52 2.11 -10.78
N ARG A 42 1.17 2.28 -9.62
CA ARG A 42 2.23 3.29 -9.45
C ARG A 42 3.40 3.01 -10.43
N ARG A 43 3.79 4.01 -11.22
CA ARG A 43 4.91 3.90 -12.16
C ARG A 43 6.26 3.78 -11.45
N PRO A 44 7.24 3.05 -12.02
CA PRO A 44 8.60 3.05 -11.52
C PRO A 44 9.23 4.44 -11.60
N LEU A 45 9.94 4.85 -10.54
CA LEU A 45 10.66 6.13 -10.49
C LEU A 45 11.73 6.21 -11.57
N ALA A 46 12.43 5.10 -11.85
CA ALA A 46 13.39 5.02 -12.95
C ALA A 46 12.79 5.45 -14.30
N ALA A 47 11.59 4.95 -14.63
CA ALA A 47 10.88 5.31 -15.86
C ALA A 47 10.45 6.79 -15.87
N CYS A 48 9.94 7.29 -14.74
CA CYS A 48 9.53 8.69 -14.60
C CYS A 48 10.73 9.64 -14.78
N ARG A 49 11.85 9.35 -14.12
CA ARG A 49 13.10 10.12 -14.21
C ARG A 49 13.66 10.15 -15.63
N ALA A 50 13.70 8.99 -16.30
CA ALA A 50 14.15 8.89 -17.69
C ALA A 50 13.28 9.72 -18.64
N ALA A 51 11.96 9.61 -18.51
CA ALA A 51 11.01 10.39 -19.31
C ALA A 51 11.17 11.90 -19.09
N LEU A 52 11.20 12.34 -17.82
CA LEU A 52 11.39 13.76 -17.47
C LEU A 52 12.67 14.33 -18.08
N ILE A 53 13.82 13.68 -17.86
CA ILE A 53 15.11 14.18 -18.35
C ILE A 53 15.13 14.19 -19.89
N ALA A 54 14.69 13.11 -20.52
CA ALA A 54 14.69 13.02 -21.98
C ALA A 54 13.75 14.04 -22.64
N THR A 55 12.68 14.45 -21.96
CA THR A 55 11.78 15.50 -22.48
C THR A 55 12.27 16.91 -22.18
N LEU A 56 12.85 17.15 -21.01
CA LEU A 56 13.28 18.48 -20.59
C LEU A 56 14.56 18.94 -21.29
N LEU A 57 15.43 18.01 -21.71
CA LEU A 57 16.67 18.33 -22.41
C LEU A 57 16.48 18.35 -23.95
N PRO A 58 17.13 19.30 -24.65
CA PRO A 58 17.24 19.26 -26.10
C PRO A 58 18.09 18.05 -26.52
N ALA A 59 17.85 17.55 -27.73
CA ALA A 59 18.65 16.50 -28.33
C ALA A 59 20.03 17.06 -28.73
N PRO A 60 21.15 16.50 -28.25
CA PRO A 60 22.45 16.86 -28.78
C PRO A 60 22.53 16.53 -30.28
N GLU A 61 23.03 17.48 -31.08
CA GLU A 61 23.25 17.28 -32.52
C GLU A 61 24.31 16.20 -32.76
N ASN A 62 25.37 16.23 -31.96
CA ASN A 62 26.45 15.26 -32.02
C ASN A 62 26.03 13.92 -31.41
N LYS A 63 26.16 12.84 -32.20
CA LYS A 63 25.87 11.48 -31.76
C LYS A 63 26.66 11.07 -30.52
N LYS A 64 27.94 11.45 -30.43
CA LYS A 64 28.79 11.11 -29.28
C LYS A 64 28.31 11.81 -28.00
N GLU A 65 27.99 13.10 -28.08
CA GLU A 65 27.42 13.83 -26.94
C GLU A 65 26.07 13.24 -26.51
N ARG A 66 25.24 12.84 -27.48
CA ARG A 66 23.98 12.15 -27.20
C ARG A 66 24.21 10.83 -26.45
N GLU A 67 25.16 10.02 -26.89
CA GLU A 67 25.53 8.77 -26.22
C GLU A 67 26.07 9.04 -24.80
N GLU A 68 26.87 10.08 -24.60
CA GLU A 68 27.37 10.49 -23.28
C GLU A 68 26.23 10.91 -22.34
N VAL A 69 25.23 11.66 -22.82
CA VAL A 69 24.03 12.01 -22.03
C VAL A 69 23.21 10.77 -21.68
N LEU A 70 23.01 9.84 -22.64
CA LEU A 70 22.28 8.59 -22.41
C LEU A 70 23.01 7.67 -21.43
N GLU A 71 24.35 7.63 -21.47
CA GLU A 71 25.16 6.87 -20.51
C GLU A 71 25.12 7.50 -19.12
N ARG A 72 25.18 8.83 -18.99
CA ARG A 72 24.96 9.51 -17.69
C ARG A 72 23.55 9.29 -17.15
N LEU A 73 22.56 9.13 -18.02
CA LEU A 73 21.20 8.86 -17.62
C LEU A 73 21.05 7.40 -17.17
N GLY A 74 21.20 6.44 -18.09
CA GLY A 74 20.89 5.02 -17.87
C GLY A 74 22.05 4.15 -17.40
N GLY A 75 23.29 4.63 -17.48
CA GLY A 75 24.48 3.84 -17.23
C GLY A 75 24.80 2.84 -18.35
N ARG A 76 25.82 2.02 -18.10
CA ARG A 76 26.25 0.93 -18.98
C ARG A 76 25.58 -0.38 -18.54
N ILE A 77 25.23 -1.21 -19.51
CA ILE A 77 24.70 -2.55 -19.25
C ILE A 77 25.87 -3.49 -19.02
N VAL A 78 25.83 -4.19 -17.90
CA VAL A 78 26.83 -5.20 -17.52
C VAL A 78 26.14 -6.53 -17.22
N GLU A 79 26.77 -7.62 -17.62
CA GLU A 79 26.31 -8.96 -17.28
C GLU A 79 26.85 -9.38 -15.91
N LYS A 80 25.96 -9.80 -15.02
CA LYS A 80 26.34 -10.39 -13.72
C LYS A 80 25.88 -11.84 -13.62
N VAL A 81 26.78 -12.69 -13.18
CA VAL A 81 26.49 -14.09 -12.87
C VAL A 81 25.92 -14.18 -11.45
N LYS A 82 24.62 -14.40 -11.33
CA LYS A 82 23.96 -14.69 -10.06
C LYS A 82 24.01 -16.18 -9.79
N LYS A 83 24.65 -16.55 -8.68
CA LYS A 83 24.73 -17.94 -8.21
C LYS A 83 23.64 -18.17 -7.16
N LYS A 84 22.67 -19.03 -7.47
CA LYS A 84 21.64 -19.43 -6.53
C LYS A 84 21.89 -20.87 -6.10
N LYS A 85 22.10 -21.08 -4.80
CA LYS A 85 22.15 -22.43 -4.22
C LYS A 85 20.73 -22.95 -4.10
N LEU A 86 20.40 -23.98 -4.89
CA LEU A 86 19.11 -24.66 -4.81
C LEU A 86 19.02 -25.48 -3.52
N PRO A 87 17.80 -25.80 -3.05
CA PRO A 87 17.60 -26.68 -1.89
C PRO A 87 18.30 -28.05 -2.01
N SER A 88 18.54 -28.51 -3.25
CA SER A 88 19.29 -29.74 -3.56
C SER A 88 20.81 -29.63 -3.37
N GLY A 89 21.34 -28.46 -2.98
CA GLY A 89 22.77 -28.20 -2.86
C GLY A 89 23.46 -27.82 -4.18
N ARG A 90 22.79 -28.00 -5.34
CA ARG A 90 23.27 -27.56 -6.65
C ARG A 90 23.32 -26.03 -6.74
N ILE A 91 24.37 -25.50 -7.38
CA ILE A 91 24.46 -24.09 -7.71
C ILE A 91 23.91 -23.92 -9.13
N GLU A 92 22.90 -23.07 -9.27
CA GLU A 92 22.39 -22.61 -10.55
C GLU A 92 22.99 -21.23 -10.82
N GLU A 93 23.66 -21.09 -11.96
CA GLU A 93 24.21 -19.82 -12.42
C GLU A 93 23.22 -19.21 -13.41
N THR A 94 22.77 -17.99 -13.13
CA THR A 94 21.92 -17.22 -14.03
C THR A 94 22.64 -15.95 -14.39
N ILE A 95 22.87 -15.73 -15.67
CA ILE A 95 23.37 -14.45 -16.17
C ILE A 95 22.20 -13.46 -16.15
N THR A 96 22.38 -12.34 -15.49
CA THR A 96 21.40 -11.25 -15.44
C THR A 96 22.07 -9.94 -15.82
N GLU A 97 21.42 -9.16 -16.67
CA GLU A 97 21.83 -7.79 -16.99
C GLU A 97 21.51 -6.85 -15.82
N GLU A 98 22.43 -5.95 -15.50
CA GLU A 98 22.28 -4.85 -14.54
C GLU A 98 22.89 -3.57 -15.11
N THR A 99 22.56 -2.41 -14.54
CA THR A 99 23.15 -1.12 -14.92
C THR A 99 24.29 -0.72 -13.96
N GLU A 100 25.42 -0.28 -14.53
CA GLU A 100 26.54 0.31 -13.80
C GLU A 100 26.71 1.78 -14.21
N GLY A 101 26.83 2.67 -13.22
CA GLY A 101 26.76 4.11 -13.43
C GLY A 101 25.34 4.61 -13.75
N GLY A 102 25.23 5.88 -14.13
CA GLY A 102 23.95 6.53 -14.37
C GLY A 102 23.07 6.69 -13.13
N ILE A 103 21.89 7.26 -13.35
CA ILE A 103 21.02 7.75 -12.27
C ILE A 103 19.65 7.10 -12.22
N LEU A 104 19.33 6.14 -13.10
CA LEU A 104 18.01 5.48 -13.10
C LEU A 104 17.86 4.44 -11.98
N HIS A 105 18.94 3.76 -11.62
CA HIS A 105 18.93 2.72 -10.59
C HIS A 105 18.62 3.29 -9.20
N TRP A 106 17.76 2.61 -8.44
CA TRP A 106 17.45 2.97 -7.05
C TRP A 106 18.71 2.96 -6.18
N GLY A 107 18.90 4.02 -5.39
CA GLY A 107 20.08 4.29 -4.57
C GLY A 107 21.08 5.27 -5.21
N ARG A 108 20.82 5.81 -6.41
CA ARG A 108 21.72 6.73 -7.15
C ARG A 108 21.16 8.14 -7.35
N GLU A 109 20.04 8.42 -6.74
CA GLU A 109 19.25 9.67 -6.77
C GLU A 109 19.85 10.80 -5.92
N SER A 110 21.08 10.63 -5.44
CA SER A 110 21.92 11.68 -4.85
C SER A 110 23.33 11.69 -5.46
N SER A 111 23.49 11.18 -6.68
CA SER A 111 24.76 11.18 -7.40
C SER A 111 25.06 12.55 -8.04
N ALA A 112 26.35 12.84 -8.27
CA ALA A 112 26.77 14.08 -8.92
C ALA A 112 26.21 14.26 -10.34
N ASP A 113 25.87 13.15 -11.03
CA ASP A 113 25.21 13.21 -12.33
C ASP A 113 23.79 13.81 -12.23
N LEU A 114 23.07 13.58 -11.12
CA LEU A 114 21.76 14.20 -10.91
C LEU A 114 21.89 15.73 -10.78
N ASP A 115 22.91 16.21 -10.09
CA ASP A 115 23.21 17.64 -9.99
C ASP A 115 23.57 18.24 -11.36
N TRP A 116 24.35 17.52 -12.16
CA TRP A 116 24.62 17.89 -13.55
C TRP A 116 23.33 18.01 -14.39
N PHE A 117 22.38 17.07 -14.23
CA PHE A 117 21.08 17.15 -14.91
C PHE A 117 20.25 18.34 -14.43
N ARG A 118 20.23 18.64 -13.12
CA ARG A 118 19.54 19.82 -12.57
C ARG A 118 20.09 21.10 -13.18
N GLU A 119 21.41 21.25 -13.24
CA GLU A 119 22.09 22.41 -13.84
C GLU A 119 21.75 22.52 -15.33
N LYS A 120 21.85 21.43 -16.09
CA LYS A 120 21.55 21.43 -17.54
C LYS A 120 20.09 21.76 -17.83
N ILE A 121 19.17 21.19 -17.07
CA ILE A 121 17.75 21.53 -17.19
C ILE A 121 17.57 23.02 -16.91
N ARG A 122 18.12 23.54 -15.82
CA ARG A 122 18.01 24.95 -15.46
C ARG A 122 18.60 25.88 -16.54
N GLU A 123 19.72 25.53 -17.14
CA GLU A 123 20.32 26.26 -18.28
C GLU A 123 19.38 26.32 -19.49
N VAL A 124 18.78 25.19 -19.88
CA VAL A 124 17.84 25.09 -21.02
C VAL A 124 16.65 26.01 -20.83
N TYR A 125 16.19 26.19 -19.59
CA TYR A 125 15.06 27.05 -19.26
C TYR A 125 15.49 28.47 -18.85
N GLY A 126 16.71 28.91 -19.19
CA GLY A 126 17.15 30.29 -18.97
C GLY A 126 17.35 30.67 -17.49
N GLY A 127 17.74 29.70 -16.67
CA GLY A 127 18.03 29.90 -15.25
C GLY A 127 16.83 29.69 -14.30
N ARG A 128 15.61 29.54 -14.83
CA ARG A 128 14.41 29.22 -14.02
C ARG A 128 14.15 27.71 -13.94
N ALA A 129 13.37 27.30 -12.95
CA ALA A 129 12.82 25.95 -12.89
C ALA A 129 11.75 25.77 -14.00
N PRO A 130 11.71 24.63 -14.70
CA PRO A 130 10.60 24.30 -15.59
C PRO A 130 9.36 23.93 -14.78
N LYS A 131 8.19 24.32 -15.28
CA LYS A 131 6.89 23.97 -14.71
C LYS A 131 6.41 22.65 -15.26
N VAL A 132 6.26 21.65 -14.39
CA VAL A 132 5.87 20.28 -14.73
C VAL A 132 4.54 19.95 -14.07
N LEU A 133 3.56 19.53 -14.86
CA LEU A 133 2.25 19.11 -14.36
C LEU A 133 2.05 17.60 -14.55
N ASP A 134 1.56 16.95 -13.50
CA ASP A 134 0.90 15.65 -13.58
C ASP A 134 -0.59 15.78 -13.20
N PRO A 135 -1.52 15.71 -14.17
CA PRO A 135 -2.95 15.81 -13.94
C PRO A 135 -3.61 14.54 -13.40
N PHE A 136 -2.88 13.42 -13.31
CA PHE A 136 -3.34 12.13 -12.78
C PHE A 136 -2.29 11.57 -11.82
N ALA A 137 -1.85 12.41 -10.88
CA ALA A 137 -0.65 12.17 -10.09
C ALA A 137 -0.71 10.92 -9.21
N GLY A 138 -1.91 10.50 -8.79
CA GLY A 138 -2.14 9.24 -8.08
C GLY A 138 -1.16 9.01 -6.94
N GLY A 139 -0.26 8.04 -7.14
CA GLY A 139 0.72 7.64 -6.15
C GLY A 139 1.97 8.53 -6.03
N GLY A 140 2.10 9.59 -6.84
CA GLY A 140 3.11 10.65 -6.72
C GLY A 140 4.47 10.41 -7.38
N ALA A 141 4.62 9.39 -8.24
CA ALA A 141 5.92 9.02 -8.82
C ALA A 141 6.52 10.10 -9.73
N ILE A 142 5.73 10.60 -10.68
CA ILE A 142 6.15 11.66 -11.63
C ILE A 142 6.47 12.97 -10.92
N PRO A 143 5.57 13.57 -10.10
CA PRO A 143 5.87 14.84 -9.45
C PRO A 143 7.05 14.74 -8.46
N LEU A 144 7.25 13.58 -7.80
CA LEU A 144 8.43 13.37 -6.95
C LEU A 144 9.73 13.48 -7.74
N GLU A 145 9.82 12.81 -8.89
CA GLU A 145 11.02 12.86 -9.73
C GLU A 145 11.20 14.23 -10.38
N ALA A 146 10.10 14.93 -10.72
CA ALA A 146 10.17 16.31 -11.20
C ALA A 146 10.77 17.25 -10.13
N MET A 147 10.30 17.16 -8.88
CA MET A 147 10.89 17.91 -7.76
C MET A 147 12.37 17.61 -7.61
N ARG A 148 12.75 16.33 -7.63
CA ARG A 148 14.17 15.90 -7.53
C ARG A 148 15.04 16.43 -8.65
N LEU A 149 14.48 16.77 -9.81
CA LEU A 149 15.20 17.40 -10.92
C LEU A 149 15.22 18.94 -10.84
N GLY A 150 14.68 19.53 -9.77
CA GLY A 150 14.61 20.98 -9.59
C GLY A 150 13.48 21.65 -10.38
N CYS A 151 12.43 20.91 -10.73
CA CYS A 151 11.26 21.45 -11.42
C CYS A 151 10.24 22.02 -10.41
N GLU A 152 9.44 23.00 -10.87
CA GLU A 152 8.21 23.41 -10.20
C GLU A 152 7.11 22.39 -10.53
N ALA A 153 6.93 21.42 -9.62
CA ALA A 153 5.99 20.32 -9.83
C ALA A 153 4.58 20.65 -9.33
N THR A 154 3.58 20.43 -10.16
CA THR A 154 2.16 20.46 -9.77
C THR A 154 1.56 19.07 -9.94
N ALA A 155 0.90 18.58 -8.88
CA ALA A 155 0.30 17.26 -8.82
C ALA A 155 -1.20 17.39 -8.56
N ILE A 156 -2.02 16.89 -9.50
CA ILE A 156 -3.47 16.91 -9.41
C ILE A 156 -4.00 15.49 -9.35
N ASP A 157 -4.95 15.26 -8.44
CA ASP A 157 -5.78 14.06 -8.49
C ASP A 157 -7.18 14.37 -7.96
N ILE A 158 -8.21 13.79 -8.57
CA ILE A 158 -9.59 13.96 -8.11
C ILE A 158 -9.88 13.09 -6.87
N ASN A 159 -9.11 12.02 -6.65
CA ASN A 159 -9.34 11.08 -5.57
C ASN A 159 -8.74 11.62 -4.25
N PRO A 160 -9.55 11.83 -3.20
CA PRO A 160 -9.08 12.30 -1.89
C PRO A 160 -7.96 11.47 -1.28
N VAL A 161 -7.95 10.16 -1.51
CA VAL A 161 -6.89 9.26 -0.99
C VAL A 161 -5.58 9.56 -1.72
N ALA A 162 -5.57 9.65 -3.06
CA ALA A 162 -4.38 10.05 -3.81
C ALA A 162 -3.87 11.41 -3.36
N TRP A 163 -4.76 12.41 -3.30
CA TRP A 163 -4.39 13.75 -2.84
C TRP A 163 -3.70 13.72 -1.47
N PHE A 164 -4.24 12.96 -0.51
CA PHE A 164 -3.63 12.83 0.80
C PHE A 164 -2.27 12.10 0.77
N LEU A 165 -2.11 11.09 -0.09
CA LEU A 165 -0.81 10.45 -0.33
C LEU A 165 0.20 11.41 -0.95
N LEU A 166 -0.22 12.30 -1.84
CA LEU A 166 0.63 13.33 -2.45
C LEU A 166 1.13 14.33 -1.39
N LYS A 167 0.27 14.77 -0.46
CA LYS A 167 0.67 15.59 0.70
C LYS A 167 1.81 14.92 1.49
N CYS A 168 1.66 13.62 1.76
CA CYS A 168 2.63 12.84 2.53
C CYS A 168 3.91 12.46 1.76
N THR A 169 3.87 12.48 0.42
CA THR A 169 4.99 12.10 -0.46
C THR A 169 5.81 13.32 -0.90
N LEU A 170 5.15 14.45 -1.13
CA LEU A 170 5.71 15.62 -1.80
C LEU A 170 5.80 16.82 -0.84
N GLU A 171 4.71 17.14 -0.16
CA GLU A 171 4.63 18.40 0.59
C GLU A 171 5.28 18.32 1.97
N TYR A 172 4.85 17.37 2.81
CA TYR A 172 5.36 17.28 4.18
C TYR A 172 6.86 16.96 4.26
N PRO A 173 7.41 15.98 3.50
CA PRO A 173 8.84 15.70 3.59
C PRO A 173 9.70 16.87 3.07
N GLN A 174 9.26 17.60 2.04
CA GLN A 174 9.97 18.78 1.53
C GLN A 174 9.90 19.93 2.53
N LYS A 175 8.69 20.26 3.02
CA LYS A 175 8.46 21.39 3.93
C LYS A 175 9.27 21.29 5.23
N PHE A 176 9.43 20.06 5.73
CA PHE A 176 10.12 19.77 6.99
C PHE A 176 11.52 19.18 6.80
N ALA A 177 12.04 19.15 5.57
CA ALA A 177 13.39 18.68 5.30
C ALA A 177 14.44 19.49 6.09
N GLY A 178 15.38 18.79 6.74
CA GLY A 178 16.45 19.40 7.54
C GLY A 178 16.00 19.99 8.89
N GLN A 179 14.70 20.09 9.16
CA GLN A 179 14.20 20.56 10.46
C GLN A 179 14.36 19.48 11.53
N LYS A 180 14.71 19.90 12.74
CA LYS A 180 14.78 19.04 13.92
C LYS A 180 13.99 19.65 15.08
N ARG A 181 13.50 18.78 15.97
CA ARG A 181 12.79 19.17 17.19
C ARG A 181 13.17 18.24 18.34
N PRO A 182 13.01 18.68 19.61
CA PRO A 182 13.21 17.82 20.76
C PRO A 182 12.36 16.55 20.68
N LEU A 183 13.01 15.40 20.87
CA LEU A 183 12.35 14.11 20.99
C LEU A 183 11.36 14.14 22.17
N PRO A 184 10.13 13.60 22.03
CA PRO A 184 9.14 13.62 23.11
C PRO A 184 9.65 12.95 24.38
N SER A 185 9.38 13.56 25.54
CA SER A 185 9.91 13.09 26.83
C SER A 185 9.47 11.67 27.21
N PHE A 186 8.28 11.25 26.74
CA PHE A 186 7.72 9.93 27.03
C PHE A 186 8.53 8.77 26.43
N VAL A 187 9.29 8.98 25.35
CA VAL A 187 10.16 7.93 24.79
C VAL A 187 11.55 7.91 25.39
N LEU A 188 11.99 8.98 26.07
CA LEU A 188 13.33 9.05 26.67
C LEU A 188 13.53 8.01 27.77
N LYS A 189 12.45 7.58 28.42
CA LYS A 189 12.45 6.53 29.45
C LYS A 189 12.25 5.13 28.87
N ASN A 190 12.08 4.99 27.56
CA ASN A 190 11.88 3.70 26.91
C ASN A 190 13.21 3.17 26.36
N ARG A 191 13.75 2.12 27.01
CA ARG A 191 15.03 1.52 26.64
C ARG A 191 15.05 1.00 25.21
N GLU A 192 14.06 0.22 24.79
CA GLU A 192 14.02 -0.36 23.44
C GLU A 192 13.99 0.71 22.34
N PHE A 193 13.21 1.77 22.55
CA PHE A 193 13.13 2.90 21.63
C PHE A 193 14.47 3.63 21.54
N MET A 194 15.06 3.99 22.68
CA MET A 194 16.34 4.72 22.71
C MET A 194 17.49 3.86 22.18
N GLU A 195 17.48 2.56 22.42
CA GLU A 195 18.45 1.62 21.84
C GLU A 195 18.34 1.58 20.32
N SER A 196 17.11 1.49 19.78
CA SER A 196 16.86 1.57 18.34
C SER A 196 17.32 2.90 17.75
N PHE A 197 17.02 4.01 18.43
CA PHE A 197 17.46 5.36 18.06
C PHE A 197 18.99 5.47 17.97
N PHE A 198 19.71 5.13 19.02
CA PHE A 198 21.17 5.23 19.03
C PHE A 198 21.83 4.26 18.02
N LYS A 199 21.27 3.06 17.83
CA LYS A 199 21.74 2.13 16.78
C LYS A 199 21.58 2.74 15.38
N ALA A 200 20.48 3.43 15.11
CA ALA A 200 20.27 4.11 13.83
C ALA A 200 21.24 5.27 13.63
N GLN A 201 21.67 5.94 14.71
CA GLN A 201 22.75 6.94 14.68
C GLN A 201 24.16 6.30 14.57
N GLY A 202 24.27 4.97 14.44
CA GLY A 202 25.52 4.26 14.25
C GLY A 202 26.23 3.82 15.54
N LEU A 203 25.65 4.04 16.72
CA LEU A 203 26.25 3.64 17.99
C LEU A 203 26.12 2.13 18.22
N LYS A 204 27.17 1.51 18.78
CA LYS A 204 27.27 0.06 19.01
C LYS A 204 28.12 -0.23 20.25
N GLY A 205 27.93 -1.41 20.85
CA GLY A 205 28.77 -1.89 21.96
C GLY A 205 28.83 -0.91 23.14
N ALA A 206 30.05 -0.58 23.59
CA ALA A 206 30.25 0.29 24.76
C ALA A 206 29.71 1.71 24.59
N SER A 207 29.74 2.29 23.38
CA SER A 207 29.22 3.65 23.15
C SER A 207 27.70 3.70 23.24
N LEU A 208 27.02 2.67 22.75
CA LEU A 208 25.58 2.49 22.92
C LEU A 208 25.21 2.34 24.40
N LYS A 209 25.92 1.46 25.12
CA LYS A 209 25.71 1.25 26.56
C LYS A 209 25.86 2.55 27.34
N SER A 210 26.95 3.28 27.11
CA SER A 210 27.22 4.56 27.77
C SER A 210 26.14 5.61 27.54
N GLN A 211 25.54 5.68 26.33
CA GLN A 211 24.45 6.63 26.08
C GLN A 211 23.14 6.21 26.75
N LEU A 212 22.85 4.92 26.82
CA LEU A 212 21.69 4.41 27.57
C LEU A 212 21.86 4.65 29.08
N GLU A 213 23.06 4.42 29.62
CA GLU A 213 23.41 4.71 31.03
C GLU A 213 23.23 6.19 31.36
N LYS A 214 23.62 7.11 30.46
CA LYS A 214 23.39 8.56 30.62
C LYS A 214 21.92 8.95 30.71
N LEU A 215 21.03 8.15 30.15
CA LEU A 215 19.57 8.34 30.25
C LEU A 215 18.96 7.58 31.44
N GLY A 216 19.78 6.92 32.27
CA GLY A 216 19.32 6.10 33.38
C GLY A 216 18.67 4.78 32.96
N LEU A 217 19.01 4.24 31.78
CA LEU A 217 18.42 3.04 31.18
C LEU A 217 19.33 1.80 31.29
N ASP A 218 19.96 1.60 32.46
CA ASP A 218 20.87 0.49 32.74
C ASP A 218 20.12 -0.81 33.12
N GLU A 219 20.71 -1.97 32.82
CA GLU A 219 20.17 -3.30 33.10
C GLU A 219 20.25 -3.68 34.59
N ASP A 220 21.16 -3.09 35.36
CA ASP A 220 21.46 -3.47 36.76
C ASP A 220 20.91 -2.52 37.84
N LEU A 221 20.20 -1.44 37.46
CA LEU A 221 19.77 -0.36 38.36
C LEU A 221 18.25 -0.23 38.52
N GLU A 222 17.52 -1.34 38.68
CA GLU A 222 16.12 -1.30 39.15
C GLU A 222 15.95 -0.84 40.62
N ARG A 223 17.02 -0.42 41.32
CA ARG A 223 16.99 -0.25 42.78
C ARG A 223 17.47 1.06 43.41
N ILE A 224 17.78 2.12 42.66
CA ILE A 224 18.08 3.41 43.29
C ILE A 224 17.29 4.53 42.60
N THR A 225 16.19 4.92 43.22
CA THR A 225 15.43 6.12 42.89
C THR A 225 16.18 7.36 43.35
N GLY A 226 16.16 8.44 42.56
CA GLY A 226 16.38 9.79 43.10
C GLY A 226 17.27 10.77 42.34
N PHE A 227 17.81 10.46 41.15
CA PHE A 227 18.55 11.45 40.36
C PHE A 227 17.78 11.86 39.10
N GLU A 228 17.30 13.10 39.07
CA GLU A 228 16.89 13.78 37.84
C GLU A 228 18.15 14.19 37.08
N PHE A 229 18.43 13.54 35.95
CA PHE A 229 19.45 13.97 35.01
C PHE A 229 18.85 14.98 34.04
N GLU A 230 19.40 16.18 33.97
CA GLU A 230 19.17 17.13 32.87
C GLU A 230 19.85 16.59 31.61
N ALA A 231 19.15 15.73 30.87
CA ALA A 231 19.57 15.33 29.54
C ALA A 231 19.39 16.50 28.57
N THR A 232 20.45 16.86 27.84
CA THR A 232 20.35 17.79 26.70
C THR A 232 19.22 17.31 25.78
N PRO A 233 18.30 18.19 25.32
CA PRO A 233 17.23 17.77 24.42
C PRO A 233 17.81 17.10 23.17
N LEU A 234 17.46 15.82 22.97
CA LEU A 234 17.85 15.09 21.77
C LEU A 234 16.99 15.59 20.61
N GLU A 235 17.56 16.40 19.73
CA GLU A 235 16.85 16.91 18.57
C GLU A 235 16.84 15.89 17.43
N VAL A 236 15.65 15.60 16.92
CA VAL A 236 15.41 14.57 15.91
C VAL A 236 14.52 15.10 14.78
N ASP A 237 14.58 14.43 13.63
CA ASP A 237 13.80 14.79 12.45
C ASP A 237 12.33 14.31 12.53
N LEU A 238 11.57 14.63 11.47
CA LEU A 238 10.17 14.22 11.32
C LEU A 238 9.98 12.70 11.38
N ALA A 239 10.88 11.91 10.80
CA ALA A 239 10.75 10.44 10.78
C ALA A 239 10.83 9.86 12.20
N TRP A 240 11.68 10.42 13.06
CA TRP A 240 11.75 10.03 14.48
C TRP A 240 10.56 10.51 15.31
N HIS A 241 9.99 11.67 15.01
CA HIS A 241 8.71 12.07 15.60
C HIS A 241 7.58 11.12 15.22
N VAL A 242 7.51 10.68 13.95
CA VAL A 242 6.55 9.67 13.50
C VAL A 242 6.74 8.35 14.26
N ARG A 243 7.98 7.91 14.48
CA ARG A 243 8.26 6.72 15.31
C ARG A 243 7.81 6.89 16.75
N ALA A 244 8.13 8.04 17.38
CA ALA A 244 7.79 8.31 18.77
C ALA A 244 6.27 8.35 18.99
N TRP A 245 5.55 9.12 18.18
CA TRP A 245 4.10 9.21 18.27
C TRP A 245 3.39 7.93 17.80
N GLY A 246 3.98 7.18 16.87
CA GLY A 246 3.52 5.85 16.51
C GLY A 246 3.62 4.86 17.67
N TRP A 247 4.73 4.90 18.40
CA TRP A 247 4.86 4.14 19.65
C TRP A 247 3.81 4.56 20.68
N TRP A 248 3.57 5.87 20.85
CA TRP A 248 2.55 6.39 21.76
C TRP A 248 1.15 5.85 21.42
N VAL A 249 0.76 5.90 20.15
CA VAL A 249 -0.52 5.36 19.66
C VAL A 249 -0.60 3.86 19.95
N LEU A 250 0.48 3.11 19.69
CA LEU A 250 0.53 1.68 20.00
C LEU A 250 0.35 1.40 21.50
N GLN A 251 0.94 2.19 22.39
CA GLN A 251 0.75 1.99 23.84
C GLN A 251 -0.68 2.27 24.28
N LYS A 252 -1.32 3.32 23.75
CA LYS A 252 -2.75 3.58 24.01
C LYS A 252 -3.62 2.45 23.50
N ALA A 253 -3.37 1.99 22.27
CA ALA A 253 -4.10 0.87 21.70
C ALA A 253 -3.91 -0.43 22.48
N LYS A 254 -2.68 -0.72 22.94
CA LYS A 254 -2.38 -1.86 23.82
C LYS A 254 -3.24 -1.85 25.09
N ALA A 255 -3.28 -0.71 25.79
CA ALA A 255 -4.05 -0.57 27.02
C ALA A 255 -5.55 -0.91 26.85
N ASP A 256 -6.11 -0.63 25.67
CA ASP A 256 -7.52 -0.91 25.38
C ASP A 256 -7.77 -2.33 24.80
N LEU A 257 -6.78 -2.89 24.10
CA LEU A 257 -6.95 -4.11 23.30
C LEU A 257 -6.34 -5.37 23.91
N GLU A 258 -5.37 -5.27 24.82
CA GLU A 258 -4.62 -6.43 25.32
C GLU A 258 -5.54 -7.55 25.87
N ARG A 259 -6.63 -7.17 26.55
CA ARG A 259 -7.62 -8.14 27.06
C ARG A 259 -8.30 -8.98 25.97
N PHE A 260 -8.37 -8.50 24.73
CA PHE A 260 -9.02 -9.20 23.60
C PHE A 260 -8.04 -10.04 22.77
N TYR A 261 -6.74 -9.94 23.09
CA TYR A 261 -5.64 -10.63 22.43
C TYR A 261 -4.75 -11.32 23.50
N PRO A 262 -5.29 -12.27 24.28
CA PRO A 262 -4.58 -12.83 25.42
C PRO A 262 -3.32 -13.61 25.00
N VAL A 263 -2.32 -13.55 25.88
CA VAL A 263 -1.09 -14.35 25.75
C VAL A 263 -1.30 -15.67 26.50
N VAL A 264 -1.26 -16.78 25.77
CA VAL A 264 -1.41 -18.13 26.32
C VAL A 264 -0.05 -18.80 26.38
N ASP A 265 0.26 -19.51 27.48
CA ASP A 265 1.52 -20.22 27.70
C ASP A 265 2.79 -19.35 27.55
N ARG A 266 2.67 -18.05 27.83
CA ARG A 266 3.74 -17.05 27.62
C ARG A 266 4.25 -16.97 26.17
N LYS A 267 3.44 -17.43 25.21
CA LYS A 267 3.75 -17.36 23.77
C LYS A 267 2.94 -16.24 23.14
N PRO A 268 3.59 -15.18 22.62
CA PRO A 268 2.89 -14.07 21.99
C PRO A 268 2.05 -14.54 20.80
N THR A 269 0.78 -14.13 20.78
CA THR A 269 -0.12 -14.45 19.67
C THR A 269 0.21 -13.58 18.45
N VAL A 270 0.43 -14.22 17.31
CA VAL A 270 0.77 -13.59 16.03
C VAL A 270 -0.48 -13.38 15.19
N ALA A 271 -1.31 -14.42 15.05
CA ALA A 271 -2.50 -14.38 14.22
C ALA A 271 -3.54 -15.42 14.65
N TYR A 272 -4.80 -15.12 14.39
CA TYR A 272 -5.92 -16.04 14.46
C TYR A 272 -6.35 -16.42 13.05
N LEU A 273 -6.49 -17.72 12.79
CA LEU A 273 -6.94 -18.25 11.52
C LEU A 273 -8.43 -18.60 11.64
N TRP A 274 -9.19 -18.20 10.64
CA TRP A 274 -10.65 -18.27 10.63
C TRP A 274 -11.15 -18.93 9.35
N ALA A 275 -12.32 -19.55 9.44
CA ALA A 275 -13.10 -19.97 8.28
C ALA A 275 -14.52 -19.42 8.39
N ARG A 276 -15.04 -18.85 7.30
CA ARG A 276 -16.48 -18.56 7.16
C ARG A 276 -17.27 -19.85 7.27
N THR A 277 -18.53 -19.79 7.67
CA THR A 277 -19.38 -20.97 7.85
C THR A 277 -20.74 -20.82 7.18
N VAL A 278 -21.33 -21.93 6.78
CA VAL A 278 -22.73 -22.03 6.32
C VAL A 278 -23.40 -23.25 6.96
N LYS A 279 -24.73 -23.27 7.01
CA LYS A 279 -25.49 -24.47 7.41
C LYS A 279 -25.71 -25.37 6.20
N CYS A 280 -25.43 -26.67 6.35
CA CYS A 280 -25.71 -27.66 5.31
C CYS A 280 -27.20 -27.69 4.99
N LYS A 281 -27.57 -27.60 3.70
CA LYS A 281 -28.97 -27.67 3.27
C LYS A 281 -29.65 -29.01 3.57
N SER A 282 -28.88 -30.08 3.75
CA SER A 282 -29.40 -31.43 4.00
C SER A 282 -29.42 -31.79 5.49
N CYS A 283 -28.27 -31.74 6.18
CA CYS A 283 -28.16 -32.18 7.58
C CYS A 283 -28.10 -31.01 8.59
N ARG A 284 -28.17 -29.76 8.14
CA ARG A 284 -28.07 -28.54 8.98
C ARG A 284 -26.77 -28.38 9.77
N ALA A 285 -25.80 -29.29 9.62
CA ALA A 285 -24.47 -29.14 10.21
C ALA A 285 -23.79 -27.83 9.79
N THR A 286 -23.00 -27.25 10.69
CA THR A 286 -22.14 -26.10 10.37
C THR A 286 -20.95 -26.57 9.53
N ILE A 287 -20.84 -26.05 8.31
CA ILE A 287 -19.74 -26.35 7.38
C ILE A 287 -18.74 -25.18 7.44
N PRO A 288 -17.51 -25.37 7.93
CA PRO A 288 -16.45 -24.39 7.73
C PRO A 288 -16.04 -24.35 6.26
N LEU A 289 -15.88 -23.17 5.68
CA LEU A 289 -15.51 -22.95 4.29
C LEU A 289 -13.99 -22.80 4.19
N LEU A 290 -13.27 -23.91 3.99
CA LEU A 290 -11.81 -23.95 3.93
C LEU A 290 -11.35 -24.18 2.49
N LYS A 291 -10.45 -23.36 1.94
CA LYS A 291 -9.78 -23.67 0.67
C LYS A 291 -8.72 -24.75 0.86
N THR A 292 -8.04 -24.70 1.99
CA THR A 292 -7.02 -25.68 2.35
C THR A 292 -6.99 -25.93 3.86
N ARG A 293 -6.54 -27.12 4.23
CA ARG A 293 -6.23 -27.49 5.62
C ARG A 293 -4.74 -27.31 5.96
N TRP A 294 -3.91 -26.91 5.01
CA TRP A 294 -2.51 -26.59 5.32
C TRP A 294 -2.43 -25.30 6.16
N LEU A 295 -1.66 -25.35 7.26
CA LEU A 295 -1.33 -24.18 8.08
C LEU A 295 0.11 -23.71 7.82
N CYS A 296 1.02 -24.65 7.59
CA CYS A 296 2.39 -24.39 7.14
C CYS A 296 2.82 -25.48 6.15
N LYS A 297 3.50 -25.07 5.07
CA LYS A 297 4.04 -25.99 4.08
C LYS A 297 5.42 -25.55 3.60
N LYS A 298 6.44 -25.87 4.40
CA LYS A 298 7.87 -25.67 4.14
C LYS A 298 8.57 -27.03 4.08
N ASP A 299 9.79 -27.07 3.54
CA ASP A 299 10.56 -28.32 3.41
C ASP A 299 10.84 -28.99 4.76
N LYS A 300 11.07 -28.19 5.81
CA LYS A 300 11.39 -28.66 7.17
C LYS A 300 10.24 -28.57 8.16
N LYS A 301 9.07 -28.10 7.74
CA LYS A 301 7.94 -27.83 8.64
C LYS A 301 6.60 -27.90 7.91
N ARG A 302 5.76 -28.86 8.31
CA ARG A 302 4.54 -29.22 7.61
C ARG A 302 3.41 -29.43 8.61
N VAL A 303 2.54 -28.43 8.70
CA VAL A 303 1.47 -28.39 9.70
C VAL A 303 0.12 -28.42 9.00
N VAL A 304 -0.76 -29.34 9.41
CA VAL A 304 -2.11 -29.54 8.86
C VAL A 304 -3.16 -29.39 9.95
N LEU A 305 -4.23 -28.67 9.63
CA LEU A 305 -5.47 -28.64 10.39
C LEU A 305 -6.24 -29.95 10.16
N THR A 306 -6.33 -30.80 11.16
CA THR A 306 -7.22 -31.97 11.11
C THR A 306 -8.66 -31.53 11.34
N MET A 307 -9.61 -32.24 10.74
CA MET A 307 -11.02 -31.88 10.78
C MET A 307 -11.87 -33.13 10.62
N GLU A 308 -12.66 -33.45 11.65
CA GLU A 308 -13.55 -34.61 11.68
C GLU A 308 -14.95 -34.20 12.14
N PRO A 309 -16.03 -34.86 11.67
CA PRO A 309 -17.37 -34.61 12.18
C PRO A 309 -17.43 -34.83 13.69
N ASN A 310 -18.10 -33.96 14.42
CA ASN A 310 -18.38 -34.20 15.83
C ASN A 310 -19.35 -35.39 16.00
N THR A 311 -19.47 -35.92 17.22
CA THR A 311 -20.31 -37.08 17.57
C THR A 311 -21.77 -36.92 17.13
N GLU A 312 -22.32 -35.71 17.29
CA GLU A 312 -23.71 -35.37 16.93
C GLU A 312 -23.90 -35.06 15.43
N LYS A 313 -22.82 -35.01 14.64
CA LYS A 313 -22.83 -34.60 13.23
C LYS A 313 -23.46 -33.22 12.97
N THR A 314 -23.39 -32.32 13.96
CA THR A 314 -23.85 -30.93 13.89
C THR A 314 -22.75 -29.97 13.43
N GLY A 315 -21.50 -30.43 13.36
CA GLY A 315 -20.34 -29.66 12.91
C GLY A 315 -19.08 -30.51 12.88
N VAL A 316 -17.93 -29.87 13.08
CA VAL A 316 -16.62 -30.52 13.09
C VAL A 316 -15.84 -30.21 14.36
N VAL A 317 -14.92 -31.10 14.70
CA VAL A 317 -13.85 -30.88 15.68
C VAL A 317 -12.54 -30.69 14.91
N PHE A 318 -11.80 -29.64 15.27
CA PHE A 318 -10.49 -29.36 14.69
C PHE A 318 -9.37 -29.95 15.55
N GLY A 319 -8.25 -30.29 14.92
CA GLY A 319 -6.99 -30.59 15.57
C GLY A 319 -5.81 -30.05 14.76
N VAL A 320 -4.60 -30.17 15.29
CA VAL A 320 -3.37 -29.72 14.62
C VAL A 320 -2.37 -30.87 14.57
N GLU A 321 -1.98 -31.26 13.35
CA GLU A 321 -0.90 -32.22 13.09
C GLU A 321 0.36 -31.44 12.69
N THR A 322 1.40 -31.45 13.53
CA THR A 322 2.61 -30.63 13.37
C THR A 322 3.67 -31.22 12.45
N ASP A 323 3.59 -32.52 12.18
CA ASP A 323 4.62 -33.30 11.49
C ASP A 323 4.04 -34.11 10.32
N ALA A 324 3.22 -33.45 9.51
CA ALA A 324 2.54 -34.10 8.40
C ALA A 324 3.54 -34.69 7.38
N PRO A 325 3.52 -36.02 7.13
CA PRO A 325 4.56 -36.70 6.40
C PRO A 325 4.62 -36.29 4.92
N VAL A 326 5.81 -36.43 4.33
CA VAL A 326 6.00 -36.35 2.88
C VAL A 326 5.88 -37.76 2.31
N VAL A 327 4.76 -38.05 1.64
CA VAL A 327 4.48 -39.38 1.09
C VAL A 327 4.52 -39.34 -0.43
N GLY A 328 5.19 -40.32 -1.04
CA GLY A 328 5.33 -40.48 -2.49
C GLY A 328 6.79 -40.48 -2.96
N GLY A 329 7.13 -41.39 -3.87
CA GLY A 329 8.50 -41.57 -4.38
C GLY A 329 8.92 -40.51 -5.41
N ASN A 330 7.96 -39.81 -6.04
CA ASN A 330 8.22 -38.76 -7.03
C ASN A 330 7.38 -37.49 -6.80
N SER A 331 7.69 -36.42 -7.52
CA SER A 331 7.04 -35.10 -7.36
C SER A 331 5.54 -35.10 -7.69
N ALA A 332 5.07 -35.97 -8.58
CA ALA A 332 3.64 -36.08 -8.90
C ALA A 332 2.88 -36.75 -7.74
N GLN A 333 3.40 -37.86 -7.22
CA GLN A 333 2.84 -38.57 -6.07
C GLN A 333 2.81 -37.70 -4.82
N LYS A 334 3.90 -36.98 -4.53
CA LYS A 334 3.95 -36.02 -3.41
C LYS A 334 2.90 -34.93 -3.54
N ARG A 335 2.74 -34.34 -4.73
CA ARG A 335 1.71 -33.31 -4.98
C ARG A 335 0.30 -33.85 -4.81
N GLU A 336 0.03 -35.07 -5.28
CA GLU A 336 -1.29 -35.69 -5.15
C GLU A 336 -1.62 -36.04 -3.69
N HIS A 337 -0.67 -36.61 -2.95
CA HIS A 337 -0.84 -36.84 -1.52
C HIS A 337 -1.11 -35.54 -0.78
N ASP A 338 -0.28 -34.51 -1.01
CA ASP A 338 -0.44 -33.18 -0.40
C ASP A 338 -1.77 -32.53 -0.73
N ARG A 339 -2.28 -32.75 -1.95
CA ARG A 339 -3.61 -32.27 -2.38
C ARG A 339 -4.70 -32.95 -1.56
N LYS A 340 -4.61 -34.26 -1.33
CA LYS A 340 -5.61 -35.02 -0.55
C LYS A 340 -5.61 -34.63 0.93
N ILE A 341 -4.45 -34.62 1.58
CA ILE A 341 -4.36 -34.28 3.01
C ILE A 341 -4.67 -32.80 3.26
N GLY A 342 -4.32 -31.93 2.33
CA GLY A 342 -4.56 -30.49 2.43
C GLY A 342 -5.92 -30.02 1.91
N ALA A 343 -6.76 -30.91 1.38
CA ALA A 343 -8.05 -30.55 0.81
C ALA A 343 -8.96 -29.95 1.89
N GLY A 344 -9.42 -28.71 1.67
CA GLY A 344 -10.47 -28.11 2.47
C GLY A 344 -11.86 -28.57 2.03
N THR A 345 -12.90 -27.94 2.59
CA THR A 345 -14.30 -28.19 2.21
C THR A 345 -14.69 -27.51 0.90
N MET A 346 -14.00 -26.42 0.52
CA MET A 346 -14.31 -25.63 -0.68
C MET A 346 -13.66 -26.20 -1.94
N SER A 347 -14.40 -26.11 -3.04
CA SER A 347 -13.95 -26.42 -4.39
C SER A 347 -14.61 -25.46 -5.40
N LYS A 348 -14.34 -25.63 -6.70
CA LYS A 348 -15.00 -24.83 -7.75
C LYS A 348 -16.51 -25.07 -7.82
N SER A 349 -17.02 -26.23 -7.38
CA SER A 349 -18.44 -26.56 -7.41
C SER A 349 -19.20 -26.10 -6.17
N GLY A 350 -18.49 -25.74 -5.09
CA GLY A 350 -19.09 -25.34 -3.81
C GLY A 350 -18.39 -25.99 -2.60
N ALA A 351 -19.10 -26.12 -1.49
CA ALA A 351 -18.60 -26.68 -0.23
C ALA A 351 -19.14 -28.10 0.01
N LYS A 352 -18.23 -29.07 0.20
CA LYS A 352 -18.57 -30.42 0.64
C LYS A 352 -18.88 -30.43 2.13
N CYS A 353 -20.01 -31.00 2.53
CA CYS A 353 -20.33 -31.18 3.93
C CYS A 353 -19.43 -32.29 4.54
N PRO A 354 -18.76 -32.06 5.68
CA PRO A 354 -18.00 -33.10 6.36
C PRO A 354 -18.92 -34.14 7.04
N CYS A 355 -20.15 -33.75 7.41
CA CYS A 355 -21.06 -34.58 8.20
C CYS A 355 -22.01 -35.47 7.37
N CYS A 356 -22.18 -35.19 6.06
CA CYS A 356 -23.05 -35.95 5.17
C CYS A 356 -22.58 -35.86 3.70
N PRO A 357 -23.13 -36.67 2.77
CA PRO A 357 -22.71 -36.67 1.36
C PRO A 357 -23.07 -35.39 0.56
N SER A 358 -23.82 -34.45 1.14
CA SER A 358 -24.34 -33.27 0.44
C SER A 358 -23.25 -32.24 0.10
N ILE A 359 -23.47 -31.51 -0.99
CA ILE A 359 -22.64 -30.38 -1.43
C ILE A 359 -23.51 -29.12 -1.42
N MET A 360 -23.05 -28.10 -0.71
CA MET A 360 -23.55 -26.73 -0.84
C MET A 360 -22.97 -26.15 -2.13
N THR A 361 -23.79 -25.93 -3.15
CA THR A 361 -23.33 -25.32 -4.40
C THR A 361 -22.90 -23.88 -4.19
N MET A 362 -22.19 -23.30 -5.16
CA MET A 362 -21.86 -21.87 -5.11
C MET A 362 -23.10 -20.96 -5.01
N GLU A 363 -24.21 -21.34 -5.65
CA GLU A 363 -25.45 -20.57 -5.54
C GLU A 363 -26.09 -20.71 -4.15
N ASP A 364 -26.08 -21.92 -3.56
CA ASP A 364 -26.54 -22.11 -2.17
C ASP A 364 -25.77 -21.20 -1.21
N ILE A 365 -24.44 -21.11 -1.36
CA ILE A 365 -23.58 -20.25 -0.52
C ILE A 365 -23.90 -18.76 -0.73
N ARG A 366 -24.17 -18.33 -1.97
CA ARG A 366 -24.58 -16.94 -2.25
C ARG A 366 -25.94 -16.62 -1.63
N LEU A 367 -26.89 -17.55 -1.68
CA LEU A 367 -28.19 -17.38 -1.04
C LEU A 367 -28.06 -17.26 0.48
N GLU A 368 -27.23 -18.09 1.11
CA GLU A 368 -26.93 -17.97 2.54
C GLU A 368 -26.26 -16.62 2.87
N GLY A 369 -25.30 -16.18 2.05
CA GLY A 369 -24.64 -14.88 2.22
C GLY A 369 -25.60 -13.69 2.10
N ARG A 370 -26.39 -13.63 1.02
CA ARG A 370 -27.40 -12.57 0.81
C ARG A 370 -28.44 -12.50 1.93
N ALA A 371 -28.68 -13.63 2.60
CA ALA A 371 -29.59 -13.69 3.74
C ALA A 371 -28.90 -13.46 5.10
N GLY A 372 -27.64 -13.02 5.13
CA GLY A 372 -26.90 -12.73 6.36
C GLY A 372 -26.52 -13.96 7.18
N ARG A 373 -26.50 -15.15 6.58
CA ARG A 373 -26.26 -16.43 7.28
C ARG A 373 -24.86 -17.02 7.08
N LEU A 374 -23.91 -16.20 6.63
CA LEU A 374 -22.49 -16.55 6.68
C LEU A 374 -21.96 -16.28 8.09
N GLY A 375 -21.61 -17.35 8.82
CA GLY A 375 -20.91 -17.23 10.10
C GLY A 375 -19.39 -17.25 9.94
N ALA A 376 -18.68 -17.35 11.05
CA ALA A 376 -17.24 -17.60 11.09
C ALA A 376 -16.90 -18.51 12.28
N VAL A 377 -15.80 -19.27 12.17
CA VAL A 377 -15.24 -20.09 13.25
C VAL A 377 -13.73 -19.95 13.26
N MET A 378 -13.15 -19.80 14.45
CA MET A 378 -11.70 -19.76 14.66
C MET A 378 -11.17 -21.19 14.55
N THR A 379 -10.21 -21.43 13.65
CA THR A 379 -9.71 -22.77 13.33
C THR A 379 -8.39 -23.08 14.00
N ALA A 380 -7.48 -22.10 14.07
CA ALA A 380 -6.17 -22.24 14.68
C ALA A 380 -5.63 -20.87 15.15
N VAL A 381 -4.71 -20.90 16.11
CA VAL A 381 -3.95 -19.74 16.56
C VAL A 381 -2.48 -19.95 16.23
N VAL A 382 -1.87 -18.92 15.66
CA VAL A 382 -0.44 -18.86 15.38
C VAL A 382 0.23 -18.06 16.49
N VAL A 383 1.24 -18.65 17.12
CA VAL A 383 2.01 -18.00 18.19
C VAL A 383 3.49 -17.97 17.84
N ASP A 384 4.26 -17.09 18.48
CA ASP A 384 5.71 -17.13 18.47
C ASP A 384 6.24 -18.11 19.52
N GLY A 385 6.93 -19.16 19.05
CA GLY A 385 7.64 -20.13 19.87
C GLY A 385 9.16 -20.00 19.71
N GLU A 386 9.90 -20.83 20.45
CA GLU A 386 11.38 -20.76 20.52
C GLU A 386 12.05 -20.99 19.15
N ASN A 387 11.47 -21.87 18.33
CA ASN A 387 12.02 -22.28 17.04
C ASN A 387 11.23 -21.70 15.84
N GLY A 388 10.55 -20.57 16.06
CA GLY A 388 9.71 -19.89 15.07
C GLY A 388 8.22 -20.03 15.37
N LYS A 389 7.37 -19.85 14.36
CA LYS A 389 5.91 -19.87 14.56
C LYS A 389 5.45 -21.25 15.07
N GLU A 390 4.43 -21.31 15.89
CA GLU A 390 3.77 -22.55 16.29
C GLU A 390 2.27 -22.44 16.07
N TYR A 391 1.60 -23.58 15.94
CA TYR A 391 0.16 -23.65 15.65
C TYR A 391 -0.51 -24.45 16.74
N ARG A 392 -1.59 -23.90 17.29
CA ARG A 392 -2.42 -24.57 18.30
C ARG A 392 -3.89 -24.34 18.01
N LEU A 393 -4.74 -25.09 18.69
CA LEU A 393 -6.16 -24.78 18.73
C LEU A 393 -6.41 -23.52 19.58
N PRO A 394 -7.46 -22.75 19.27
CA PRO A 394 -7.88 -21.65 20.13
C PRO A 394 -8.45 -22.15 21.45
N THR A 395 -8.20 -21.41 22.52
CA THR A 395 -8.82 -21.66 23.83
C THR A 395 -10.28 -21.17 23.84
N THR A 396 -11.07 -21.66 24.80
CA THR A 396 -12.46 -21.20 24.98
C THR A 396 -12.52 -19.69 25.27
N GLU A 397 -11.58 -19.19 26.08
CA GLU A 397 -11.47 -17.77 26.42
C GLU A 397 -11.17 -16.92 25.17
N GLU A 398 -10.23 -17.31 24.32
CA GLU A 398 -9.93 -16.59 23.07
C GLU A 398 -11.13 -16.51 22.11
N ILE A 399 -11.93 -17.59 22.03
CA ILE A 399 -13.14 -17.61 21.20
C ILE A 399 -14.18 -16.64 21.78
N GLN A 400 -14.41 -16.67 23.10
CA GLN A 400 -15.36 -15.80 23.79
C GLN A 400 -14.98 -14.32 23.62
N LEU A 401 -13.72 -13.97 23.89
CA LEU A 401 -13.20 -12.61 23.78
C LEU A 401 -13.26 -12.06 22.34
N ALA A 402 -13.19 -12.92 21.32
CA ALA A 402 -13.36 -12.50 19.93
C ALA A 402 -14.82 -12.14 19.58
N THR A 403 -15.80 -12.67 20.33
CA THR A 403 -17.23 -12.45 20.09
C THR A 403 -17.84 -11.40 21.04
N GLU A 404 -17.38 -11.30 22.28
CA GLU A 404 -17.95 -10.44 23.32
C GLU A 404 -17.40 -9.00 23.31
N VAL A 405 -17.22 -8.44 22.11
CA VAL A 405 -16.63 -7.10 21.89
C VAL A 405 -17.67 -6.01 21.63
N GLU A 406 -18.94 -6.37 21.43
CA GLU A 406 -19.98 -5.47 20.91
C GLU A 406 -20.22 -4.23 21.79
N ARG A 407 -20.16 -4.40 23.12
CA ARG A 407 -20.30 -3.27 24.06
C ARG A 407 -19.15 -2.28 23.90
N GLU A 408 -17.93 -2.80 23.82
CA GLU A 408 -16.73 -1.99 23.67
C GLU A 408 -16.70 -1.31 22.30
N LEU A 409 -17.09 -2.04 21.25
CA LEU A 409 -17.21 -1.52 19.90
C LEU A 409 -18.13 -0.29 19.86
N LYS A 410 -19.34 -0.40 20.43
CA LYS A 410 -20.30 0.71 20.49
C LYS A 410 -19.72 1.91 21.25
N ARG A 411 -19.03 1.68 22.36
CA ARG A 411 -18.38 2.73 23.14
C ARG A 411 -17.32 3.46 22.31
N VAL A 412 -16.38 2.71 21.72
CA VAL A 412 -15.28 3.28 20.91
C VAL A 412 -15.84 4.10 19.74
N PHE A 413 -16.80 3.56 18.98
CA PHE A 413 -17.33 4.26 17.82
C PHE A 413 -18.30 5.41 18.15
N SER A 414 -18.79 5.54 19.39
CA SER A 414 -19.53 6.74 19.81
C SER A 414 -18.64 7.98 19.95
N GLU A 415 -17.32 7.80 20.08
CA GLU A 415 -16.32 8.87 20.19
C GLU A 415 -15.70 9.22 18.84
N ILE A 416 -15.98 8.43 17.79
CA ILE A 416 -15.39 8.56 16.45
C ILE A 416 -16.38 9.30 15.54
N PRO A 417 -15.95 10.36 14.83
CA PRO A 417 -16.78 11.02 13.83
C PRO A 417 -17.36 10.01 12.84
N PHE A 418 -18.64 10.16 12.48
CA PHE A 418 -19.36 9.27 11.55
C PHE A 418 -19.55 7.82 12.01
N GLY A 419 -19.20 7.46 13.25
CA GLY A 419 -19.46 6.13 13.81
C GLY A 419 -18.81 5.00 13.02
N LEU A 420 -19.48 3.85 12.93
CA LEU A 420 -19.01 2.69 12.17
C LEU A 420 -18.94 2.98 10.65
N PRO A 421 -18.05 2.33 9.89
CA PRO A 421 -17.94 2.46 8.43
C PRO A 421 -19.11 1.76 7.69
N GLU A 422 -20.31 2.31 7.85
CA GLU A 422 -21.56 1.78 7.29
C GLU A 422 -21.84 2.25 5.86
N GLU A 423 -20.90 2.98 5.24
CA GLU A 423 -20.99 3.38 3.85
C GLU A 423 -21.04 2.14 2.94
N GLN A 424 -21.71 2.30 1.80
CA GLN A 424 -21.97 1.22 0.85
C GLN A 424 -20.68 0.77 0.15
N THR A 425 -20.49 -0.55 0.03
CA THR A 425 -19.38 -1.13 -0.78
C THR A 425 -19.61 -0.86 -2.27
N PRO A 426 -18.61 -1.03 -3.16
CA PRO A 426 -18.79 -0.76 -4.59
C PRO A 426 -19.94 -1.54 -5.23
N GLY A 427 -20.66 -0.87 -6.15
CA GLY A 427 -21.87 -1.36 -6.82
C GLY A 427 -21.69 -2.56 -7.77
N ALA A 428 -22.77 -2.98 -8.42
CA ALA A 428 -23.00 -4.34 -8.94
C ALA A 428 -21.82 -4.99 -9.70
N ALA A 429 -21.44 -6.17 -9.21
CA ALA A 429 -20.67 -7.16 -9.96
C ALA A 429 -21.53 -7.69 -11.12
N GLY A 430 -21.33 -7.16 -12.32
CA GLY A 430 -21.86 -7.80 -13.51
C GLY A 430 -21.14 -9.11 -13.80
N PRO A 431 -21.73 -9.98 -14.64
CA PRO A 431 -21.23 -11.33 -14.90
C PRO A 431 -19.81 -11.38 -15.50
N LYS A 432 -19.21 -10.24 -15.88
CA LYS A 432 -17.93 -10.14 -16.59
C LYS A 432 -16.78 -9.46 -15.82
N ARG A 433 -16.95 -8.93 -14.60
CA ARG A 433 -15.83 -8.26 -13.90
C ARG A 433 -15.44 -8.87 -12.55
N LYS A 434 -14.12 -8.90 -12.33
CA LYS A 434 -13.37 -9.65 -11.31
C LYS A 434 -12.88 -8.78 -10.13
N SER A 435 -13.11 -7.47 -10.18
CA SER A 435 -12.52 -6.48 -9.26
C SER A 435 -13.22 -6.42 -7.90
N SER A 436 -14.51 -6.76 -7.82
CA SER A 436 -15.23 -6.94 -6.54
C SER A 436 -16.33 -7.97 -6.67
N SER A 437 -16.43 -8.90 -5.71
CA SER A 437 -17.48 -9.95 -5.69
C SER A 437 -18.25 -10.01 -4.37
N ILE A 438 -17.89 -9.17 -3.41
CA ILE A 438 -18.40 -9.17 -2.03
C ILE A 438 -19.92 -9.00 -1.96
N ARG A 439 -20.50 -8.10 -2.78
CA ARG A 439 -21.95 -7.86 -2.80
C ARG A 439 -22.78 -9.06 -3.24
N ILE A 440 -22.21 -9.95 -4.06
CA ILE A 440 -22.90 -11.19 -4.49
C ILE A 440 -23.23 -12.07 -3.26
N TYR A 441 -22.44 -11.93 -2.19
CA TYR A 441 -22.57 -12.66 -0.92
C TYR A 441 -23.24 -11.83 0.19
N GLY A 442 -23.90 -10.71 -0.13
CA GLY A 442 -24.61 -9.90 0.88
C GLY A 442 -23.74 -8.98 1.72
N LEU A 443 -22.46 -8.78 1.35
CA LEU A 443 -21.57 -7.81 2.02
C LEU A 443 -21.77 -6.43 1.37
N LEU A 444 -22.71 -5.66 1.90
CA LEU A 444 -23.24 -4.42 1.31
C LEU A 444 -22.62 -3.15 1.91
N GLN A 445 -22.06 -3.23 3.12
CA GLN A 445 -21.42 -2.13 3.84
C GLN A 445 -19.94 -2.44 4.12
N TRP A 446 -19.12 -1.40 4.31
CA TRP A 446 -17.69 -1.61 4.58
C TRP A 446 -17.45 -2.37 5.89
N THR A 447 -18.30 -2.20 6.90
CA THR A 447 -18.32 -3.02 8.13
C THR A 447 -18.35 -4.52 7.86
N ASP A 448 -19.02 -4.98 6.79
CA ASP A 448 -19.18 -6.40 6.48
C ASP A 448 -17.86 -7.10 6.07
N LEU A 449 -16.81 -6.33 5.80
CA LEU A 449 -15.48 -6.84 5.46
C LEU A 449 -14.61 -7.14 6.68
N PHE A 450 -15.10 -6.91 7.89
CA PHE A 450 -14.35 -7.02 9.14
C PHE A 450 -15.09 -7.92 10.13
N THR A 451 -14.36 -8.61 11.01
CA THR A 451 -14.99 -9.17 12.22
C THR A 451 -15.25 -8.06 13.24
N THR A 452 -16.13 -8.31 14.22
CA THR A 452 -16.42 -7.34 15.29
C THR A 452 -15.15 -6.96 16.07
N ARG A 453 -14.24 -7.92 16.31
CA ARG A 453 -12.96 -7.66 16.99
C ARG A 453 -11.99 -6.86 16.12
N GLN A 454 -11.94 -7.12 14.81
CA GLN A 454 -11.16 -6.30 13.86
C GLN A 454 -11.68 -4.85 13.80
N LEU A 455 -13.00 -4.66 13.77
CA LEU A 455 -13.60 -3.32 13.83
C LEU A 455 -13.23 -2.60 15.13
N LEU A 456 -13.29 -3.30 16.27
CA LEU A 456 -12.90 -2.74 17.55
C LEU A 456 -11.43 -2.31 17.54
N ALA A 457 -10.53 -3.17 17.07
CA ALA A 457 -9.11 -2.86 16.98
C ALA A 457 -8.85 -1.61 16.13
N LEU A 458 -9.39 -1.57 14.91
CA LEU A 458 -9.25 -0.41 14.02
C LEU A 458 -9.86 0.85 14.62
N GLY A 459 -11.02 0.76 15.28
CA GLY A 459 -11.64 1.87 16.01
C GLY A 459 -10.75 2.42 17.12
N VAL A 460 -10.11 1.55 17.91
CA VAL A 460 -9.17 1.96 18.95
C VAL A 460 -7.95 2.68 18.35
N PHE A 461 -7.41 2.20 17.24
CA PHE A 461 -6.31 2.90 16.55
C PHE A 461 -6.76 4.26 15.98
N VAL A 462 -7.96 4.36 15.38
CA VAL A 462 -8.53 5.64 14.92
C VAL A 462 -8.64 6.63 16.08
N ARG A 463 -9.21 6.20 17.22
CA ARG A 463 -9.33 7.04 18.42
C ARG A 463 -7.96 7.46 18.95
N SER A 464 -7.03 6.52 19.04
CA SER A 464 -5.69 6.77 19.58
C SER A 464 -4.88 7.72 18.69
N THR A 465 -4.98 7.59 17.35
CA THR A 465 -4.39 8.55 16.40
C THR A 465 -4.94 9.96 16.65
N ARG A 466 -6.27 10.12 16.79
CA ARG A 466 -6.88 11.42 17.08
C ARG A 466 -6.48 11.99 18.45
N ALA A 467 -6.29 11.13 19.44
CA ALA A 467 -5.83 11.53 20.77
C ALA A 467 -4.37 12.03 20.75
N ALA A 468 -3.53 11.48 19.87
CA ALA A 468 -2.15 11.94 19.70
C ALA A 468 -2.11 13.41 19.22
N ARG A 469 -3.01 13.82 18.31
CA ARG A 469 -3.15 15.22 17.90
C ARG A 469 -3.39 16.15 19.06
N LYS A 470 -4.45 15.87 19.82
CA LYS A 470 -4.83 16.69 20.97
C LYS A 470 -3.69 16.79 21.98
N THR A 471 -2.98 15.69 22.20
CA THR A 471 -1.82 15.67 23.10
C THR A 471 -0.69 16.56 22.56
N MET A 472 -0.38 16.50 21.26
CA MET A 472 0.60 17.40 20.64
C MET A 472 0.18 18.88 20.71
N GLU A 473 -1.11 19.17 20.53
CA GLU A 473 -1.67 20.53 20.66
C GLU A 473 -1.50 21.06 22.10
N ASP A 474 -1.85 20.25 23.10
CA ASP A 474 -1.70 20.57 24.52
C ASP A 474 -0.22 20.75 24.93
N GLU A 475 0.70 20.02 24.28
CA GLU A 475 2.16 20.16 24.44
C GLU A 475 2.77 21.34 23.66
N GLY A 476 1.96 22.11 22.92
CA GLY A 476 2.39 23.32 22.22
C GLY A 476 3.18 23.07 20.94
N TYR A 477 3.00 21.92 20.29
CA TYR A 477 3.60 21.68 18.98
C TYR A 477 3.07 22.66 17.92
N ASN A 478 3.91 22.97 16.93
CA ASN A 478 3.49 23.79 15.79
C ASN A 478 2.39 23.05 14.98
N PRO A 479 1.27 23.71 14.62
CA PRO A 479 0.15 23.06 13.94
C PRO A 479 0.50 22.32 12.63
N GLU A 480 1.43 22.85 11.84
CA GLU A 480 1.84 22.23 10.59
C GLU A 480 2.70 20.97 10.83
N TRP A 481 3.51 20.98 11.91
CA TRP A 481 4.24 19.79 12.34
C TRP A 481 3.31 18.71 12.88
N ILE A 482 2.27 19.10 13.64
CA ILE A 482 1.21 18.20 14.10
C ILE A 482 0.53 17.55 12.91
N GLU A 483 0.12 18.34 11.92
CA GLU A 483 -0.54 17.83 10.71
C GLU A 483 0.33 16.83 9.94
N ALA A 484 1.64 17.07 9.83
CA ALA A 484 2.55 16.13 9.19
C ALA A 484 2.71 14.83 9.97
N VAL A 485 3.02 14.91 11.28
CA VAL A 485 3.16 13.72 12.13
C VAL A 485 1.88 12.90 12.12
N GLU A 486 0.73 13.53 12.39
CA GLU A 486 -0.55 12.87 12.42
C GLU A 486 -0.97 12.32 11.05
N GLY A 487 -0.60 13.00 9.97
CA GLY A 487 -0.80 12.51 8.61
C GLY A 487 -0.18 11.13 8.39
N TYR A 488 1.06 10.94 8.86
CA TYR A 488 1.72 9.62 8.82
C TYR A 488 1.09 8.62 9.80
N LEU A 489 0.63 9.04 10.98
CA LEU A 489 -0.10 8.16 11.90
C LEU A 489 -1.43 7.69 11.31
N ALA A 490 -2.14 8.55 10.58
CA ALA A 490 -3.36 8.20 9.86
C ALA A 490 -3.06 7.24 8.70
N LEU A 491 -1.97 7.44 7.96
CA LEU A 491 -1.54 6.45 6.96
C LEU A 491 -1.15 5.11 7.58
N ALA A 492 -0.56 5.09 8.78
CA ALA A 492 -0.24 3.85 9.49
C ALA A 492 -1.51 3.06 9.84
N THR A 493 -2.52 3.74 10.39
CA THR A 493 -3.83 3.14 10.70
C THR A 493 -4.58 2.73 9.44
N SER A 494 -4.53 3.54 8.37
CA SER A 494 -5.09 3.21 7.05
C SER A 494 -4.45 1.94 6.47
N ARG A 495 -3.14 1.78 6.59
CA ARG A 495 -2.44 0.55 6.16
C ARG A 495 -2.78 -0.65 7.03
N LEU A 496 -2.99 -0.44 8.33
CA LEU A 496 -3.38 -1.49 9.23
C LEU A 496 -4.72 -2.10 8.82
N SER A 497 -5.68 -1.31 8.30
CA SER A 497 -6.96 -1.86 7.82
C SER A 497 -6.81 -2.86 6.67
N ASP A 498 -5.82 -2.68 5.79
CA ASP A 498 -5.47 -3.64 4.72
C ASP A 498 -4.84 -4.94 5.26
N ARG A 499 -4.46 -4.97 6.54
CA ARG A 499 -4.00 -6.14 7.30
C ARG A 499 -5.01 -6.70 8.29
N GLU A 500 -6.13 -6.00 8.49
CA GLU A 500 -7.14 -6.33 9.51
C GLU A 500 -8.51 -6.57 8.90
N SER A 501 -8.60 -7.15 7.69
CA SER A 501 -9.89 -7.49 7.07
C SER A 501 -10.10 -9.00 6.98
N THR A 502 -11.35 -9.40 6.78
CA THR A 502 -11.75 -10.80 6.49
C THR A 502 -11.35 -11.28 5.09
N ILE A 503 -10.60 -10.49 4.34
CA ILE A 503 -10.03 -10.84 3.02
C ILE A 503 -8.55 -11.23 3.15
N CYS A 504 -7.88 -10.84 4.25
CA CYS A 504 -6.50 -11.20 4.51
C CYS A 504 -6.32 -12.73 4.57
N HIS A 505 -5.17 -13.23 4.13
CA HIS A 505 -4.90 -14.68 4.11
C HIS A 505 -3.50 -15.02 4.63
N TRP A 506 -3.34 -16.24 5.13
CA TRP A 506 -2.07 -16.72 5.66
C TRP A 506 -1.16 -17.25 4.55
N SER A 507 0.10 -16.80 4.53
CA SER A 507 1.10 -17.34 3.60
C SER A 507 1.72 -18.62 4.17
N LEU A 508 1.31 -19.77 3.63
CA LEU A 508 1.78 -21.10 4.08
C LEU A 508 3.30 -21.31 4.00
N SER A 509 3.97 -20.59 3.09
CA SER A 509 5.41 -20.70 2.84
C SER A 509 6.24 -19.65 3.59
N ARG A 510 5.66 -18.50 3.95
CA ARG A 510 6.35 -17.44 4.70
C ARG A 510 5.99 -17.42 6.18
N GLU A 511 4.84 -17.98 6.53
CA GLU A 511 4.24 -17.91 7.87
C GLU A 511 4.01 -16.44 8.28
N THR A 512 3.41 -15.68 7.36
CA THR A 512 3.04 -14.27 7.54
C THR A 512 1.68 -13.99 6.94
N ILE A 513 0.99 -12.97 7.47
CA ILE A 513 -0.25 -12.46 6.91
C ILE A 513 0.01 -11.81 5.54
N GLN A 514 -0.90 -12.03 4.60
CA GLN A 514 -1.00 -11.33 3.33
C GLN A 514 -2.18 -10.38 3.36
N ASN A 515 -1.97 -9.21 2.78
CA ASN A 515 -2.91 -8.12 2.83
C ASN A 515 -4.09 -8.28 1.87
N THR A 516 -5.12 -7.46 2.08
CA THR A 516 -6.38 -7.44 1.32
C THR A 516 -6.12 -7.21 -0.18
N PHE A 517 -5.29 -6.22 -0.51
CA PHE A 517 -5.06 -5.80 -1.89
C PHE A 517 -3.89 -6.49 -2.60
N SER A 518 -3.59 -7.75 -2.27
CA SER A 518 -2.59 -8.57 -2.99
C SER A 518 -2.79 -8.65 -4.52
N ARG A 519 -4.00 -8.34 -5.03
CA ARG A 519 -4.34 -8.35 -6.46
C ARG A 519 -5.27 -7.20 -6.91
N PHE A 520 -5.26 -6.06 -6.20
CA PHE A 520 -6.12 -4.89 -6.48
C PHE A 520 -7.60 -5.24 -6.74
N ALA A 521 -8.18 -6.08 -5.88
CA ALA A 521 -9.57 -6.50 -5.96
C ALA A 521 -10.11 -6.83 -4.57
N LEU A 522 -11.44 -6.85 -4.45
CA LEU A 522 -12.20 -7.24 -3.25
C LEU A 522 -12.92 -8.58 -3.49
N PRO A 523 -12.21 -9.72 -3.42
CA PRO A 523 -12.83 -11.03 -3.51
C PRO A 523 -13.44 -11.46 -2.18
N ILE A 524 -14.37 -12.40 -2.22
CA ILE A 524 -14.69 -13.19 -1.03
C ILE A 524 -13.48 -14.06 -0.64
N SER A 525 -13.11 -14.07 0.64
CA SER A 525 -12.24 -15.11 1.21
C SER A 525 -13.06 -16.07 2.05
N TRP A 526 -12.80 -17.36 1.88
CA TRP A 526 -13.52 -18.44 2.59
C TRP A 526 -12.88 -18.69 3.94
N ASP A 527 -11.56 -18.80 3.94
CA ASP A 527 -10.64 -18.81 5.05
C ASP A 527 -9.85 -17.50 5.08
N PHE A 528 -9.65 -16.93 6.25
CA PHE A 528 -8.97 -15.65 6.42
C PHE A 528 -8.10 -15.63 7.68
N SER A 529 -7.19 -14.67 7.74
CA SER A 529 -6.29 -14.48 8.88
C SER A 529 -6.49 -13.10 9.50
N GLU A 530 -6.69 -13.07 10.80
CA GLU A 530 -6.69 -11.87 11.64
C GLU A 530 -5.32 -11.77 12.31
N VAL A 531 -4.60 -10.65 12.16
CA VAL A 531 -3.34 -10.43 12.86
C VAL A 531 -3.63 -9.92 14.28
N ASN A 532 -2.69 -10.06 15.20
CA ASN A 532 -2.75 -9.34 16.47
C ASN A 532 -2.12 -7.95 16.26
N PRO A 533 -2.91 -6.86 16.14
CA PRO A 533 -2.39 -5.59 15.66
C PRO A 533 -1.46 -4.88 16.67
N ILE A 534 -1.52 -5.31 17.95
CA ILE A 534 -0.71 -4.77 19.05
C ILE A 534 0.54 -5.62 19.35
N ALA A 535 0.72 -6.77 18.68
CA ALA A 535 1.94 -7.55 18.77
C ALA A 535 3.08 -6.92 17.97
N SER A 536 4.29 -7.45 18.13
CA SER A 536 5.47 -7.06 17.34
C SER A 536 5.75 -8.13 16.27
N SER A 537 5.03 -8.10 15.15
CA SER A 537 5.16 -9.11 14.09
C SER A 537 4.98 -8.55 12.68
N SER A 538 5.06 -9.41 11.65
CA SER A 538 4.86 -8.91 10.28
C SER A 538 3.40 -8.55 10.05
N GLY A 539 3.13 -7.28 9.72
CA GLY A 539 1.78 -6.79 9.42
C GLY A 539 1.10 -6.04 10.56
N THR A 540 1.74 -5.93 11.73
CA THR A 540 1.25 -5.18 12.90
C THR A 540 1.52 -3.68 12.76
N TYR A 541 0.97 -2.89 13.70
CA TYR A 541 0.99 -1.43 13.63
C TYR A 541 2.41 -0.83 13.71
N ASP A 542 3.26 -1.34 14.61
CA ASP A 542 4.67 -0.95 14.74
C ASP A 542 5.43 -1.11 13.41
N GLY A 543 5.19 -2.22 12.71
CA GLY A 543 5.73 -2.46 11.38
C GLY A 543 5.22 -1.44 10.36
N GLN A 544 3.95 -1.01 10.41
CA GLN A 544 3.44 0.03 9.51
C GLN A 544 4.15 1.37 9.75
N ILE A 545 4.35 1.75 11.01
CA ILE A 545 5.08 2.96 11.41
C ILE A 545 6.52 2.92 10.90
N GLU A 546 7.23 1.81 11.09
CA GLU A 546 8.63 1.71 10.67
C GLU A 546 8.79 1.83 9.14
N TRP A 547 7.91 1.19 8.36
CA TRP A 547 7.95 1.34 6.89
C TRP A 547 7.65 2.77 6.45
N LEU A 548 6.69 3.44 7.08
CA LEU A 548 6.41 4.85 6.79
C LEU A 548 7.59 5.75 7.14
N ALA A 549 8.17 5.59 8.33
CA ALA A 549 9.28 6.40 8.80
C ALA A 549 10.51 6.29 7.88
N LYS A 550 10.80 5.10 7.34
CA LYS A 550 11.83 4.91 6.31
C LYS A 550 11.56 5.70 5.03
N VAL A 551 10.30 5.82 4.61
CA VAL A 551 9.94 6.64 3.45
C VAL A 551 10.09 8.12 3.77
N VAL A 552 9.65 8.56 4.95
CA VAL A 552 9.82 9.95 5.40
C VAL A 552 11.30 10.34 5.43
N GLU A 553 12.14 9.49 6.01
CA GLU A 553 13.59 9.67 6.04
C GLU A 553 14.18 9.80 4.63
N HIS A 554 13.85 8.89 3.72
CA HIS A 554 14.34 8.97 2.35
C HIS A 554 13.82 10.21 1.59
N CYS A 555 12.55 10.57 1.74
CA CYS A 555 11.96 11.73 1.05
C CYS A 555 12.51 13.05 1.59
N THR A 556 12.58 13.23 2.91
CA THR A 556 13.17 14.44 3.54
C THR A 556 14.62 14.65 3.12
N LEU A 557 15.43 13.58 3.04
CA LEU A 557 16.82 13.66 2.58
C LEU A 557 16.92 14.06 1.10
N THR A 558 16.05 13.51 0.25
CA THR A 558 16.14 13.73 -1.22
C THR A 558 15.40 14.97 -1.71
N GLN A 559 14.63 15.64 -0.85
CA GLN A 559 13.83 16.83 -1.18
C GLN A 559 14.34 18.12 -0.51
N ILE A 560 15.43 18.08 0.26
CA ILE A 560 15.92 19.24 1.04
C ILE A 560 16.28 20.48 0.20
N HIS A 561 16.58 20.30 -1.09
CA HIS A 561 16.95 21.38 -2.02
C HIS A 561 15.93 21.56 -3.14
N THR A 562 14.72 21.02 -3.00
CA THR A 562 13.68 21.10 -4.02
C THR A 562 12.65 22.16 -3.67
N GLU A 563 12.04 22.77 -4.68
CA GLU A 563 10.87 23.63 -4.51
C GLU A 563 9.69 22.86 -3.93
N THR A 564 8.76 23.55 -3.27
CA THR A 564 7.54 22.92 -2.73
C THR A 564 6.62 22.56 -3.88
N ALA A 565 6.13 21.32 -3.92
CA ALA A 565 5.13 20.91 -4.92
C ALA A 565 3.76 21.50 -4.60
N ASP A 566 3.02 21.86 -5.66
CA ASP A 566 1.62 22.26 -5.55
C ASP A 566 0.71 21.04 -5.70
N VAL A 567 0.02 20.66 -4.61
CA VAL A 567 -0.81 19.46 -4.54
C VAL A 567 -2.28 19.83 -4.47
N ARG A 568 -3.05 19.50 -5.52
CA ARG A 568 -4.46 19.93 -5.65
C ARG A 568 -5.42 18.75 -5.79
N GLN A 569 -6.52 18.82 -5.06
CA GLN A 569 -7.66 17.91 -5.25
C GLN A 569 -8.66 18.57 -6.19
N MET A 570 -8.71 18.12 -7.44
CA MET A 570 -9.63 18.64 -8.47
C MET A 570 -9.72 17.70 -9.67
N SER A 571 -10.70 17.94 -10.56
CA SER A 571 -10.77 17.25 -11.85
C SER A 571 -9.70 17.76 -12.81
N SER A 572 -9.07 16.84 -13.54
CA SER A 572 -8.13 17.12 -14.62
C SER A 572 -8.76 17.87 -15.80
N ILE A 573 -10.10 17.91 -15.92
CA ILE A 573 -10.77 18.73 -16.94
C ILE A 573 -10.60 20.23 -16.63
N GLY A 574 -10.45 20.59 -15.35
CA GLY A 574 -10.32 21.95 -14.85
C GLY A 574 -8.93 22.60 -15.02
N ILE A 575 -7.96 21.90 -15.63
CA ILE A 575 -6.58 22.40 -15.79
C ILE A 575 -6.50 23.71 -16.60
N GLN A 576 -7.51 24.02 -17.42
CA GLN A 576 -7.52 25.21 -18.28
C GLN A 576 -7.34 26.54 -17.53
N GLU A 577 -7.65 26.57 -16.23
CA GLU A 577 -7.47 27.75 -15.37
C GLU A 577 -6.04 27.88 -14.82
N LEU A 578 -5.16 26.93 -15.16
CA LEU A 578 -3.81 26.80 -14.63
C LEU A 578 -2.80 27.16 -15.73
N GLU A 579 -1.80 27.91 -15.32
CA GLU A 579 -0.75 28.59 -16.10
C GLU A 579 -0.11 27.81 -17.26
N HIS A 580 0.66 28.50 -18.11
CA HIS A 580 1.39 27.88 -19.22
C HIS A 580 2.50 26.90 -18.76
N TRP A 581 2.31 25.60 -18.98
CA TRP A 581 3.24 24.51 -18.61
C TRP A 581 4.37 24.30 -19.62
N ASP A 582 5.58 23.98 -19.14
CA ASP A 582 6.69 23.54 -19.98
C ASP A 582 6.54 22.06 -20.38
N LEU A 583 6.08 21.24 -19.44
CA LEU A 583 5.88 19.81 -19.63
C LEU A 583 4.64 19.33 -18.88
N ILE A 584 3.79 18.56 -19.55
CA ILE A 584 2.79 17.72 -18.91
C ILE A 584 3.25 16.27 -19.07
N LEU A 585 3.61 15.60 -17.97
CA LEU A 585 3.95 14.19 -17.95
C LEU A 585 2.94 13.47 -17.05
N THR A 586 2.27 12.44 -17.56
CA THR A 586 1.17 11.83 -16.81
C THR A 586 0.98 10.35 -17.10
N ASP A 587 0.34 9.66 -16.15
CA ASP A 587 -0.09 8.27 -16.23
C ASP A 587 -1.62 8.20 -16.03
N PRO A 588 -2.43 8.34 -17.11
CA PRO A 588 -3.87 8.41 -16.99
C PRO A 588 -4.47 7.06 -16.56
N PRO A 589 -5.71 7.04 -16.04
CA PRO A 589 -6.36 5.81 -15.60
C PRO A 589 -6.43 4.73 -16.70
N TYR A 590 -6.23 3.48 -16.29
CA TYR A 590 -6.01 2.33 -17.17
C TYR A 590 -7.31 1.74 -17.73
N TYR A 591 -8.09 2.53 -18.47
CA TYR A 591 -9.30 2.08 -19.17
C TYR A 591 -10.21 1.19 -18.27
N ASP A 592 -10.29 -0.12 -18.52
CA ASP A 592 -11.09 -1.09 -17.75
C ASP A 592 -10.29 -1.90 -16.71
N ALA A 593 -8.99 -1.67 -16.57
CA ALA A 593 -8.12 -2.52 -15.76
C ALA A 593 -8.33 -2.35 -14.25
N ILE A 594 -8.59 -1.13 -13.77
CA ILE A 594 -8.64 -0.80 -12.35
C ILE A 594 -9.78 0.20 -12.04
N ILE A 595 -10.58 -0.14 -11.04
CA ILE A 595 -11.65 0.71 -10.47
C ILE A 595 -11.11 1.50 -9.27
N TYR A 596 -10.24 2.50 -9.51
CA TYR A 596 -9.42 3.14 -8.46
C TYR A 596 -10.25 3.62 -7.28
N SER A 597 -11.28 4.41 -7.53
CA SER A 597 -12.09 5.05 -6.51
C SER A 597 -12.89 4.03 -5.70
N ASP A 598 -13.37 2.95 -6.31
CA ASP A 598 -14.07 1.87 -5.60
C ASP A 598 -13.12 1.08 -4.68
N LEU A 599 -11.86 0.85 -5.09
CA LEU A 599 -10.87 0.19 -4.23
C LEU A 599 -10.38 1.12 -3.13
N MET A 600 -10.21 2.41 -3.43
CA MET A 600 -9.73 3.41 -2.47
C MET A 600 -10.78 3.77 -1.43
N ASP A 601 -12.07 3.56 -1.70
CA ASP A 601 -13.13 3.71 -0.70
C ASP A 601 -12.88 2.84 0.55
N PHE A 602 -12.23 1.68 0.40
CA PHE A 602 -11.81 0.84 1.53
C PHE A 602 -10.94 1.60 2.54
N PHE A 603 -10.05 2.47 2.06
CA PHE A 603 -9.18 3.30 2.90
C PHE A 603 -9.84 4.63 3.26
N TYR A 604 -10.58 5.21 2.31
CA TYR A 604 -11.26 6.50 2.46
C TYR A 604 -12.15 6.54 3.69
N VAL A 605 -12.95 5.49 3.94
CA VAL A 605 -13.86 5.45 5.08
C VAL A 605 -13.12 5.53 6.42
N TRP A 606 -11.90 4.99 6.52
CA TRP A 606 -11.08 5.10 7.73
C TRP A 606 -10.39 6.46 7.82
N LEU A 607 -9.82 6.94 6.71
CA LEU A 607 -9.18 8.25 6.64
C LEU A 607 -10.18 9.37 7.01
N ARG A 608 -11.39 9.35 6.44
CA ARG A 608 -12.45 10.32 6.74
C ARG A 608 -12.74 10.44 8.23
N ARG A 609 -12.75 9.33 8.97
CA ARG A 609 -13.00 9.29 10.43
C ARG A 609 -11.82 9.83 11.24
N MET A 610 -10.60 9.62 10.76
CA MET A 610 -9.39 10.15 11.40
C MET A 610 -9.23 11.65 11.15
N LEU A 611 -9.32 12.07 9.88
CA LEU A 611 -8.96 13.41 9.39
C LEU A 611 -10.00 14.50 9.71
N TYR A 612 -11.22 14.11 10.09
CA TYR A 612 -12.31 15.06 10.35
C TYR A 612 -11.99 16.02 11.49
N GLY A 613 -12.16 17.32 11.21
CA GLY A 613 -11.93 18.43 12.13
C GLY A 613 -10.46 18.85 12.26
N TRP A 614 -9.54 18.30 11.46
CA TRP A 614 -8.13 18.69 11.51
C TRP A 614 -7.88 20.06 10.88
N SER A 615 -8.46 20.29 9.69
CA SER A 615 -8.38 21.56 8.98
C SER A 615 -9.57 21.72 8.04
N PRO A 616 -9.97 22.97 7.72
CA PRO A 616 -11.06 23.21 6.77
C PRO A 616 -10.83 22.55 5.40
N LYS A 617 -9.56 22.45 4.96
CA LYS A 617 -9.23 21.83 3.67
C LYS A 617 -9.43 20.32 3.68
N LEU A 618 -9.05 19.64 4.77
CA LEU A 618 -9.29 18.21 4.93
C LEU A 618 -10.78 17.90 5.00
N ASP A 619 -11.54 18.70 5.75
CA ASP A 619 -13.00 18.56 5.85
C ASP A 619 -13.70 18.79 4.51
N GLU A 620 -13.19 19.70 3.67
CA GLU A 620 -13.66 19.89 2.30
C GLU A 620 -13.38 18.66 1.43
N VAL A 621 -12.15 18.16 1.42
CA VAL A 621 -11.71 17.05 0.57
C VAL A 621 -12.36 15.71 0.97
N PHE A 622 -12.62 15.50 2.26
CA PHE A 622 -13.25 14.29 2.81
C PHE A 622 -14.73 14.49 3.20
N ARG A 623 -15.39 15.52 2.63
CA ARG A 623 -16.78 15.88 2.94
C ARG A 623 -17.75 14.74 2.61
N GLU A 624 -17.65 14.26 1.38
CA GLU A 624 -18.53 13.22 0.82
C GLU A 624 -18.37 11.89 1.57
N PRO A 625 -19.37 11.00 1.53
CA PRO A 625 -19.26 9.69 2.20
C PRO A 625 -18.29 8.73 1.50
N LEU A 626 -18.05 8.91 0.19
CA LEU A 626 -17.18 8.06 -0.64
C LEU A 626 -16.42 8.91 -1.66
N THR A 627 -15.36 8.34 -2.24
CA THR A 627 -14.55 9.02 -3.26
C THR A 627 -15.35 9.29 -4.55
N PRO A 628 -15.05 10.39 -5.28
CA PRO A 628 -15.77 10.78 -6.48
C PRO A 628 -15.78 9.67 -7.54
N LYS A 629 -16.97 9.28 -7.99
CA LYS A 629 -17.17 8.43 -9.17
C LYS A 629 -17.64 9.30 -10.34
N TRP A 630 -17.96 8.67 -11.46
CA TRP A 630 -18.55 9.37 -12.60
C TRP A 630 -19.88 10.05 -12.21
N ASN A 631 -19.96 11.37 -12.41
CA ASN A 631 -21.17 12.15 -12.21
C ASN A 631 -21.78 12.52 -13.57
N HIS A 632 -22.99 12.04 -13.84
CA HIS A 632 -23.69 12.24 -15.11
C HIS A 632 -24.13 13.69 -15.35
N ASP A 633 -24.50 14.41 -14.29
CA ASP A 633 -24.98 15.79 -14.39
C ASP A 633 -23.84 16.74 -14.73
N LYS A 634 -22.67 16.51 -14.14
CA LYS A 634 -21.44 17.28 -14.40
C LYS A 634 -20.67 16.78 -15.63
N ASN A 635 -20.99 15.57 -16.11
CA ASN A 635 -20.22 14.87 -17.13
C ASN A 635 -18.73 14.81 -16.75
N ASP A 636 -18.42 14.53 -15.49
CA ASP A 636 -17.08 14.62 -14.90
C ASP A 636 -16.95 13.64 -13.74
N GLY A 637 -15.71 13.29 -13.38
CA GLY A 637 -15.40 12.33 -12.32
C GLY A 637 -14.27 11.40 -12.72
N GLU A 638 -14.18 10.25 -12.06
CA GLU A 638 -13.22 9.20 -12.43
C GLU A 638 -13.43 8.73 -13.87
N LEU A 639 -12.35 8.78 -14.66
CA LEU A 639 -12.34 8.40 -16.07
C LEU A 639 -11.86 6.96 -16.25
N ILE A 640 -12.77 6.00 -16.13
CA ILE A 640 -12.54 4.58 -16.41
C ILE A 640 -13.65 4.04 -17.30
N ASP A 641 -13.36 2.99 -18.09
CA ASP A 641 -14.40 2.22 -18.75
C ASP A 641 -14.98 1.23 -17.72
N GLU A 642 -16.13 1.57 -17.13
CA GLU A 642 -16.87 0.70 -16.20
C GLU A 642 -18.37 0.66 -16.57
N PRO A 643 -18.78 -0.28 -17.43
CA PRO A 643 -20.17 -0.39 -17.89
C PRO A 643 -21.17 -0.58 -16.75
N GLY A 644 -20.76 -1.12 -15.59
CA GLY A 644 -21.63 -1.26 -14.43
C GLY A 644 -22.19 0.08 -13.92
N ARG A 645 -21.47 1.19 -14.12
CA ARG A 645 -21.94 2.55 -13.81
C ARG A 645 -22.86 3.13 -14.88
N GLN A 646 -22.89 2.49 -16.05
CA GLN A 646 -23.60 2.95 -17.25
C GLN A 646 -24.80 2.06 -17.59
N GLY A 647 -25.35 1.34 -16.61
CA GLY A 647 -26.46 0.42 -16.84
C GLY A 647 -26.08 -0.81 -17.70
N TRP A 648 -24.81 -1.20 -17.70
CA TRP A 648 -24.21 -2.25 -18.53
C TRP A 648 -24.15 -1.94 -20.04
N ASP A 649 -24.28 -0.67 -20.42
CA ASP A 649 -24.05 -0.20 -21.77
C ASP A 649 -22.55 -0.04 -22.05
N LEU A 650 -21.99 -0.99 -22.80
CA LEU A 650 -20.57 -1.06 -23.15
C LEU A 650 -20.14 0.11 -24.05
N GLU A 651 -20.98 0.46 -25.02
CA GLU A 651 -20.66 1.50 -25.99
C GLU A 651 -20.68 2.87 -25.32
N LYS A 652 -21.72 3.14 -24.53
CA LYS A 652 -21.83 4.37 -23.74
C LYS A 652 -20.66 4.54 -22.77
N SER A 653 -20.23 3.47 -22.11
CA SER A 653 -19.09 3.49 -21.18
C SER A 653 -17.78 3.83 -21.89
N LYS A 654 -17.50 3.19 -23.03
CA LYS A 654 -16.35 3.52 -23.89
C LYS A 654 -16.39 4.98 -24.36
N THR A 655 -17.54 5.46 -24.84
CA THR A 655 -17.71 6.83 -25.30
C THR A 655 -17.51 7.86 -24.19
N ILE A 656 -17.99 7.58 -22.97
CA ILE A 656 -17.77 8.44 -21.79
C ILE A 656 -16.27 8.55 -21.49
N TYR A 657 -15.57 7.42 -21.46
CA TYR A 657 -14.13 7.41 -21.25
C TYR A 657 -13.38 8.20 -22.33
N GLU A 658 -13.63 7.91 -23.62
CA GLU A 658 -12.95 8.58 -24.74
C GLU A 658 -13.20 10.09 -24.73
N ASN A 659 -14.45 10.52 -24.53
CA ASN A 659 -14.81 11.94 -24.47
C ASN A 659 -14.28 12.64 -23.22
N GLY A 660 -14.19 11.93 -22.09
CA GLY A 660 -13.54 12.42 -20.88
C GLY A 660 -12.04 12.66 -21.11
N MET A 661 -11.33 11.65 -21.59
CA MET A 661 -9.90 11.73 -21.91
C MET A 661 -9.61 12.81 -22.95
N PHE A 662 -10.43 12.92 -24.00
CA PHE A 662 -10.33 14.00 -24.98
C PHE A 662 -10.42 15.38 -24.34
N ARG A 663 -11.37 15.61 -23.42
CA ARG A 663 -11.52 16.91 -22.74
C ARG A 663 -10.33 17.22 -21.84
N VAL A 664 -9.77 16.22 -21.15
CA VAL A 664 -8.54 16.40 -20.37
C VAL A 664 -7.37 16.73 -21.30
N PHE A 665 -7.17 16.00 -22.39
CA PHE A 665 -6.09 16.32 -23.33
C PHE A 665 -6.28 17.67 -24.02
N GLN A 666 -7.51 18.09 -24.31
CA GLN A 666 -7.78 19.43 -24.80
C GLN A 666 -7.47 20.52 -23.75
N ALA A 667 -7.68 20.23 -22.46
CA ALA A 667 -7.25 21.10 -21.36
C ALA A 667 -5.72 21.18 -21.27
N CYS A 668 -5.03 20.03 -21.37
CA CYS A 668 -3.58 19.96 -21.42
C CYS A 668 -3.03 20.75 -22.62
N HIS A 669 -3.59 20.58 -23.82
CA HIS A 669 -3.16 21.28 -25.03
C HIS A 669 -3.26 22.80 -24.87
N ARG A 670 -4.36 23.30 -24.28
CA ARG A 670 -4.56 24.75 -24.07
C ARG A 670 -3.66 25.35 -23.00
N SER A 671 -3.25 24.55 -22.01
CA SER A 671 -2.42 24.99 -20.90
C SER A 671 -0.93 24.79 -21.15
N LEU A 672 -0.51 24.11 -22.22
CA LEU A 672 0.90 24.04 -22.60
C LEU A 672 1.38 25.35 -23.21
N LYS A 673 2.68 25.65 -23.05
CA LYS A 673 3.37 26.63 -23.89
C LYS A 673 3.42 26.15 -25.34
N PRO A 674 3.61 27.04 -26.34
CA PRO A 674 3.75 26.65 -27.74
C PRO A 674 4.80 25.56 -27.99
N GLU A 675 5.92 25.62 -27.26
CA GLU A 675 7.03 24.67 -27.29
C GLU A 675 6.91 23.53 -26.25
N GLY A 676 5.82 23.52 -25.48
CA GLY A 676 5.59 22.52 -24.44
C GLY A 676 5.36 21.12 -25.02
N ARG A 677 5.53 20.09 -24.18
CA ARG A 677 5.29 18.70 -24.57
C ARG A 677 4.30 18.02 -23.63
N LEU A 678 3.46 17.17 -24.21
CA LEU A 678 2.64 16.20 -23.48
C LEU A 678 3.30 14.82 -23.64
N VAL A 679 3.65 14.21 -22.52
CA VAL A 679 4.16 12.83 -22.48
C VAL A 679 3.20 12.00 -21.66
N ILE A 680 2.72 10.91 -22.26
CA ILE A 680 1.77 10.01 -21.62
C ILE A 680 2.45 8.66 -21.44
N VAL A 681 2.53 8.21 -20.18
CA VAL A 681 2.86 6.83 -19.86
C VAL A 681 1.56 6.06 -19.83
N PHE A 682 1.41 5.03 -20.65
CA PHE A 682 0.21 4.21 -20.68
C PHE A 682 0.61 2.75 -20.89
N ALA A 683 -0.10 1.81 -20.24
CA ALA A 683 0.13 0.40 -20.47
C ALA A 683 -1.20 -0.36 -20.51
N HIS A 684 -1.53 -0.97 -21.64
CA HIS A 684 -2.71 -1.82 -21.73
C HIS A 684 -2.46 -3.03 -22.63
N LYS A 685 -3.09 -4.16 -22.29
CA LYS A 685 -2.95 -5.42 -23.05
C LYS A 685 -3.81 -5.46 -24.31
N LEU A 686 -4.88 -4.67 -24.35
CA LEU A 686 -5.84 -4.66 -25.46
C LEU A 686 -5.54 -3.50 -26.42
N PRO A 687 -5.42 -3.75 -27.74
CA PRO A 687 -5.23 -2.72 -28.76
C PRO A 687 -6.31 -1.63 -28.74
N ASP A 688 -7.58 -1.98 -28.53
CA ASP A 688 -8.70 -1.03 -28.53
C ASP A 688 -8.54 0.10 -27.50
N ALA A 689 -7.88 -0.18 -26.36
CA ALA A 689 -7.60 0.84 -25.35
C ALA A 689 -6.55 1.85 -25.85
N TRP A 690 -5.56 1.39 -26.62
CA TRP A 690 -4.56 2.26 -27.27
C TRP A 690 -5.18 3.10 -28.36
N GLU A 691 -6.06 2.51 -29.18
CA GLU A 691 -6.81 3.24 -30.22
C GLU A 691 -7.67 4.35 -29.61
N THR A 692 -8.39 4.05 -28.52
CA THR A 692 -9.25 5.02 -27.82
C THR A 692 -8.43 6.19 -27.28
N LEU A 693 -7.27 5.91 -26.68
CA LEU A 693 -6.38 6.95 -26.16
C LEU A 693 -5.76 7.79 -27.28
N ALA A 694 -5.26 7.15 -28.34
CA ALA A 694 -4.67 7.82 -29.50
C ALA A 694 -5.69 8.73 -30.22
N SER A 695 -6.92 8.24 -30.39
CA SER A 695 -8.05 9.03 -30.91
C SER A 695 -8.24 10.30 -30.08
N ALA A 696 -8.33 10.17 -28.75
CA ALA A 696 -8.51 11.31 -27.86
C ALA A 696 -7.36 12.35 -27.95
N ILE A 697 -6.11 11.89 -28.08
CA ILE A 697 -4.91 12.74 -28.23
C ILE A 697 -4.96 13.54 -29.54
N ILE A 698 -5.19 12.86 -30.67
CA ILE A 698 -5.23 13.48 -31.99
C ILE A 698 -6.38 14.48 -32.06
N ARG A 699 -7.56 14.08 -31.56
CA ARG A 699 -8.76 14.91 -31.56
C ARG A 699 -8.58 16.18 -30.72
N ALA A 700 -7.77 16.11 -29.65
CA ALA A 700 -7.41 17.27 -28.82
C ALA A 700 -6.47 18.29 -29.50
N GLY A 701 -5.87 17.94 -30.65
CA GLY A 701 -5.00 18.83 -31.43
C GLY A 701 -3.52 18.47 -31.38
N PHE A 702 -3.13 17.41 -30.65
CA PHE A 702 -1.74 16.99 -30.60
C PHE A 702 -1.31 16.20 -31.84
N VAL A 703 -0.03 16.28 -32.15
CA VAL A 703 0.66 15.40 -33.09
C VAL A 703 1.47 14.39 -32.30
N VAL A 704 1.31 13.10 -32.60
CA VAL A 704 2.09 12.03 -31.97
C VAL A 704 3.43 11.90 -32.69
N ASP A 705 4.52 12.20 -31.99
CA ASP A 705 5.89 12.18 -32.54
C ASP A 705 6.53 10.77 -32.46
N GLY A 706 6.40 10.10 -31.32
CA GLY A 706 7.02 8.79 -31.10
C GLY A 706 6.45 8.03 -29.91
N SER A 707 6.87 6.77 -29.76
CA SER A 707 6.54 5.92 -28.61
C SER A 707 7.70 5.01 -28.23
N TRP A 708 7.90 4.80 -26.92
CA TRP A 708 8.99 4.00 -26.37
C TRP A 708 8.43 2.83 -25.53
N PRO A 709 8.65 1.56 -25.93
CA PRO A 709 8.10 0.40 -25.23
C PRO A 709 8.97 0.00 -24.03
N ILE A 710 8.69 0.54 -22.84
CA ILE A 710 9.44 0.24 -21.61
C ILE A 710 8.89 -1.03 -20.95
N GLU A 711 9.77 -1.98 -20.63
CA GLU A 711 9.41 -3.14 -19.83
C GLU A 711 9.44 -2.78 -18.34
N THR A 712 8.28 -2.84 -17.68
CA THR A 712 8.15 -2.55 -16.24
C THR A 712 7.82 -3.80 -15.42
N GLU A 713 7.57 -4.93 -16.06
CA GLU A 713 7.24 -6.22 -15.43
C GLU A 713 7.91 -7.36 -16.20
N ARG A 714 8.21 -8.48 -15.52
CA ARG A 714 8.73 -9.72 -16.11
C ARG A 714 7.63 -10.75 -16.37
#